data_AF-A0A8B8J6I6-F1
#
_entry.id   AF-A0A8B8J6I6-F1
#
_cell.length_a   1.000
_cell.length_b   1.000
_cell.length_c   1.000
_cell.angle_alpha   90.00
_cell.angle_beta   90.00
_cell.angle_gamma   90.00
#
_symmetry.space_group_name_H-M   'P 1'
#
loop_
_entity.id
_entity.type
_entity.pdbx_description
1 polymer ?
#
loop_
_entity_poly.entity_id
_entity_poly.type
_entity_poly.pdbx_seq_one_letter_code
_entity_poly.pdbx_strand_id
1 'polypeptide(L)'
;MPPLKRAVTDILNFPRSPLIAALSSTSISRSPTESLTSLHQDAPPLVDPIHSPLPSLPFPMENPQRAFLGLLKDSSGTTTTLSDVELLHSRAIKVGLARDGQVGPGLLNLYAKCSCLDLAHKLFAEIRERDVFAWTILISGFSRNEEYETGLRLFIRMLTEGILPNRFTLASVLKCCRGSNNLKMGKGIHGWIIRNGVRLDVVLQNSILDFYAKSSTFEYAERVFEMMNERDAISWNIMIGAHLQNGDIDGSMKIFKMSPLCDVSSWNTIINGQMQNRLDMNALQILYHMVEIGPKFNQFTVSMALVLAGKLALLELGRQLHGQILRFGYEHDAFVRNSLIDMYCKCGKIEFSSIIFDSSSQCIDGLMPKTIAWSSMVSGYVQNGRGEEALELFRRMFHEGVKVDQFTLTSIAAACSDAGILEQGRQVHACVEKLGHGFDTFLASAITDMYAKCGSLEDACKTFNSFHSQNVVLWTSIIGSYALHGQGKEAIQLFESMLQDKIMPNEITFVGVLSACSHAGLVEEGYKYFRSMQEDHGIVPDIEHYTCMVDLLGRAGLLEKAKDFIHENNISHHTVVWRTLLSACRVHNNIEMAIQASEQQVRFEPCDPGSYILLSHIHAAKRKWGQAFKLRNLMQERGIRKQPGQSWIQLKNKIHTFVVGDRSHPQTDEIYSYLEYLIGRLKELGYSSRTDLVLHDVEEEQKESALNYHSEKLAIAYGIISTPGGSPLRVMKNLRICVDCHEAIKYVSQATGREIIVRDTYRFHHFKDGKCSCGDYW
;
A
#
# COMPACT_ATOMS: atom_id res chain seq x y z
N MET A 1 -21.91 -16.42 -5.29
CA MET A 1 -22.56 -15.57 -4.25
C MET A 1 -23.40 -16.29 -3.17
N PRO A 2 -23.95 -17.51 -3.36
CA PRO A 2 -24.65 -18.23 -2.26
C PRO A 2 -23.77 -18.69 -1.06
N PRO A 3 -22.50 -19.11 -1.23
CA PRO A 3 -21.72 -19.61 -0.09
C PRO A 3 -21.25 -18.50 0.88
N LEU A 4 -21.13 -17.25 0.40
CA LEU A 4 -20.74 -16.10 1.22
C LEU A 4 -21.81 -15.73 2.25
N LYS A 5 -23.10 -15.81 1.88
CA LYS A 5 -24.22 -15.56 2.82
C LYS A 5 -24.28 -16.63 3.91
N ARG A 6 -24.01 -17.90 3.58
CA ARG A 6 -23.98 -18.99 4.55
C ARG A 6 -22.83 -18.81 5.55
N ALA A 7 -21.62 -18.56 5.04
CA ALA A 7 -20.43 -18.32 5.86
C ALA A 7 -20.54 -17.09 6.79
N VAL A 8 -21.23 -16.02 6.35
CA VAL A 8 -21.55 -14.85 7.19
C VAL A 8 -22.60 -15.17 8.27
N THR A 9 -23.50 -16.12 8.01
CA THR A 9 -24.56 -16.51 8.94
C THR A 9 -24.07 -17.50 10.00
N ASP A 10 -23.09 -18.35 9.67
CA ASP A 10 -22.56 -19.35 10.60
C ASP A 10 -21.71 -18.72 11.73
N ILE A 11 -21.12 -17.54 11.50
CA ILE A 11 -20.48 -16.75 12.57
C ILE A 11 -21.51 -16.13 13.54
N LEU A 12 -22.74 -15.88 13.10
CA LEU A 12 -23.79 -15.34 13.97
C LEU A 12 -24.26 -16.35 15.04
N ASN A 13 -23.97 -17.65 14.87
CA ASN A 13 -24.53 -18.73 15.67
C ASN A 13 -23.49 -19.60 16.39
N PHE A 14 -22.49 -18.99 17.05
CA PHE A 14 -21.69 -19.76 18.02
C PHE A 14 -22.52 -20.02 19.30
N PRO A 15 -22.68 -21.28 19.74
CA PRO A 15 -23.41 -21.58 20.96
C PRO A 15 -22.66 -21.06 22.18
N ARG A 16 -23.40 -20.46 23.12
CA ARG A 16 -22.91 -20.16 24.46
C ARG A 16 -22.40 -21.47 25.08
N SER A 17 -21.12 -21.50 25.47
CA SER A 17 -20.56 -22.65 26.18
C SER A 17 -21.34 -22.90 27.49
N PRO A 18 -21.65 -24.17 27.87
CA PRO A 18 -22.46 -24.49 29.05
C PRO A 18 -21.76 -24.25 30.39
N LEU A 19 -20.50 -23.82 30.40
CA LEU A 19 -19.66 -23.79 31.61
C LEU A 19 -19.92 -22.61 32.56
N ILE A 20 -20.84 -21.69 32.22
CA ILE A 20 -21.19 -20.55 33.09
C ILE A 20 -22.52 -20.78 33.85
N ALA A 21 -23.27 -21.85 33.55
CA ALA A 21 -24.52 -22.16 34.25
C ALA A 21 -24.32 -22.77 35.66
N ALA A 22 -23.09 -23.10 36.05
CA ALA A 22 -22.79 -23.77 37.33
C ALA A 22 -22.35 -22.83 38.47
N LEU A 23 -22.30 -21.51 38.26
CA LEU A 23 -21.91 -20.55 39.31
C LEU A 23 -23.00 -19.53 39.66
N SER A 24 -24.22 -19.68 39.15
CA SER A 24 -25.34 -18.77 39.43
C SER A 24 -26.33 -19.28 40.50
N SER A 25 -25.93 -20.20 41.37
CA SER A 25 -26.77 -20.68 42.47
C SER A 25 -26.07 -20.63 43.81
N THR A 26 -25.66 -19.44 44.24
CA THR A 26 -25.59 -19.11 45.68
C THR A 26 -26.12 -17.69 45.87
N SER A 27 -27.37 -17.65 46.32
CA SER A 27 -28.10 -16.46 46.76
C SER A 27 -27.53 -15.95 48.07
N ILE A 28 -26.96 -14.74 48.11
CA ILE A 28 -26.94 -13.93 49.33
C ILE A 28 -27.34 -12.50 48.98
N SER A 29 -28.32 -12.03 49.74
CA SER A 29 -29.09 -10.80 49.68
C SER A 29 -28.27 -9.52 49.80
N ARG A 30 -28.73 -8.47 49.10
CA ARG A 30 -28.36 -7.06 49.35
C ARG A 30 -29.09 -6.51 50.57
N SER A 31 -28.36 -5.77 51.42
CA SER A 31 -28.83 -4.52 52.02
C SER A 31 -27.64 -3.63 52.44
N PRO A 32 -27.84 -2.32 52.63
CA PRO A 32 -26.85 -1.29 52.34
C PRO A 32 -26.30 -0.55 53.57
N THR A 33 -25.29 0.30 53.32
CA THR A 33 -24.85 1.46 54.12
C THR A 33 -24.43 1.20 55.56
N GLU A 34 -23.13 1.32 55.85
CA GLU A 34 -22.67 2.00 57.07
C GLU A 34 -21.21 2.47 56.96
N SER A 35 -21.02 3.65 57.54
CA SER A 35 -19.83 4.47 57.78
C SER A 35 -18.46 3.79 57.84
N LEU A 36 -17.48 4.37 57.12
CA LEU A 36 -16.05 4.22 57.40
C LEU A 36 -15.58 5.32 58.35
N THR A 37 -15.44 4.99 59.63
CA THR A 37 -14.54 5.69 60.57
C THR A 37 -13.70 4.67 61.32
N SER A 38 -12.39 4.95 61.34
CA SER A 38 -11.34 4.41 62.21
C SER A 38 -11.11 2.90 62.22
N LEU A 39 -9.96 2.47 61.68
CA LEU A 39 -8.88 1.90 62.49
C LEU A 39 -7.61 1.77 61.63
N HIS A 40 -6.61 2.57 62.01
CA HIS A 40 -5.20 2.28 61.78
C HIS A 40 -4.89 0.86 62.27
N GLN A 41 -4.17 0.06 61.46
CA GLN A 41 -2.83 -0.44 61.78
C GLN A 41 -2.33 -1.41 60.70
N ASP A 42 -1.10 -1.15 60.26
CA ASP A 42 -0.10 -2.05 59.67
C ASP A 42 -0.35 -2.66 58.28
N ALA A 43 -0.18 -1.81 57.26
CA ALA A 43 0.35 -2.24 55.97
C ALA A 43 1.89 -2.16 56.01
N PRO A 44 2.64 -3.21 55.62
CA PRO A 44 4.07 -3.09 55.42
C PRO A 44 4.34 -2.15 54.24
N PRO A 45 5.41 -1.34 54.27
CA PRO A 45 5.67 -0.38 53.21
C PRO A 45 5.94 -1.12 51.89
N LEU A 46 5.39 -0.56 50.81
CA LEU A 46 5.87 -0.77 49.46
C LEU A 46 7.37 -0.46 49.42
N VAL A 47 8.17 -1.52 49.35
CA VAL A 47 9.59 -1.42 49.05
C VAL A 47 9.68 -1.25 47.53
N ASP A 48 10.15 -0.08 47.09
CA ASP A 48 10.67 0.14 45.74
C ASP A 48 11.56 -1.03 45.31
N PRO A 49 11.64 -1.41 44.02
CA PRO A 49 12.65 -2.36 43.57
C PRO A 49 14.03 -1.69 43.66
N ILE A 50 14.57 -1.62 44.87
CA ILE A 50 15.95 -1.30 45.17
C ILE A 50 16.77 -2.33 44.42
N HIS A 51 17.67 -1.85 43.56
CA HIS A 51 18.83 -2.56 43.06
C HIS A 51 19.32 -3.56 44.11
N SER A 52 19.16 -4.86 43.87
CA SER A 52 19.89 -5.86 44.63
C SER A 52 21.30 -5.91 44.01
N PRO A 53 22.33 -5.31 44.63
CA PRO A 53 23.68 -5.56 44.17
C PRO A 53 23.96 -7.05 44.26
N LEU A 54 24.57 -7.62 43.21
CA LEU A 54 25.13 -8.98 43.22
C LEU A 54 25.80 -9.24 44.58
N PRO A 55 25.42 -10.32 45.30
CA PRO A 55 25.89 -10.55 46.66
C PRO A 55 27.42 -10.46 46.74
N SER A 56 27.92 -9.75 47.76
CA SER A 56 29.35 -9.60 48.00
C SER A 56 29.97 -10.95 48.33
N LEU A 57 31.01 -11.33 47.58
CA LEU A 57 31.75 -12.57 47.82
C LEU A 57 32.61 -12.39 49.09
N PRO A 58 32.46 -13.27 50.11
CA PRO A 58 33.30 -13.22 51.30
C PRO A 58 34.72 -13.66 50.96
N PHE A 59 35.72 -12.83 51.28
CA PHE A 59 37.13 -13.23 51.26
C PHE A 59 37.58 -13.63 52.67
N PRO A 60 38.34 -14.73 52.85
CA PRO A 60 38.94 -15.60 51.81
C PRO A 60 37.97 -16.69 51.33
N MET A 61 37.85 -16.87 50.01
CA MET A 61 37.09 -17.98 49.42
C MET A 61 37.96 -19.22 49.27
N GLU A 62 37.52 -20.35 49.84
CA GLU A 62 38.17 -21.66 49.68
C GLU A 62 38.11 -22.19 48.23
N ASN A 63 37.17 -21.70 47.39
CA ASN A 63 37.10 -22.04 45.96
C ASN A 63 36.45 -20.94 45.09
N PRO A 64 37.22 -19.97 44.59
CA PRO A 64 36.72 -18.84 43.79
C PRO A 64 36.02 -19.23 42.49
N GLN A 65 36.42 -20.33 41.85
CA GLN A 65 35.85 -20.80 40.59
C GLN A 65 34.41 -21.32 40.78
N ARG A 66 34.16 -22.10 41.85
CA ARG A 66 32.83 -22.64 42.16
C ARG A 66 31.81 -21.54 42.49
N ALA A 67 32.24 -20.50 43.21
CA ALA A 67 31.40 -19.35 43.52
C ALA A 67 31.04 -18.54 42.26
N PHE A 68 31.99 -18.34 41.35
CA PHE A 68 31.76 -17.66 40.07
C PHE A 68 30.81 -18.45 39.16
N LEU A 69 30.92 -19.78 39.11
CA LEU A 69 30.01 -20.64 38.36
C LEU A 69 28.57 -20.60 38.92
N GLY A 70 28.42 -20.45 40.24
CA GLY A 70 27.11 -20.21 40.88
C GLY A 70 26.48 -18.89 40.41
N LEU A 71 27.24 -17.79 40.50
CA LEU A 71 26.79 -16.46 40.06
C LEU A 71 26.41 -16.43 38.57
N LEU A 72 27.20 -17.07 37.71
CA LEU A 72 26.91 -17.17 36.28
C LEU A 72 25.62 -17.95 36.02
N LYS A 73 25.35 -19.00 36.79
CA LYS A 73 24.12 -19.80 36.68
C LYS A 73 22.90 -18.98 37.11
N ASP A 74 23.01 -18.23 38.20
CA ASP A 74 21.93 -17.37 38.70
C ASP A 74 21.62 -16.21 37.74
N SER A 75 22.66 -15.57 37.17
CA SER A 75 22.51 -14.52 36.15
C SER A 75 22.04 -15.06 34.79
N SER A 76 22.23 -16.36 34.50
CA SER A 76 21.79 -16.93 33.22
C SER A 76 20.26 -17.04 33.10
N GLY A 77 19.53 -17.01 34.22
CA GLY A 77 18.07 -17.14 34.31
C GLY A 77 17.30 -15.84 34.55
N THR A 78 17.96 -14.71 34.81
CA THR A 78 17.34 -13.40 35.10
C THR A 78 17.63 -12.39 33.98
N THR A 79 16.86 -11.30 33.90
CA THR A 79 17.11 -10.16 32.99
C THR A 79 18.37 -9.41 33.43
N THR A 80 19.53 -9.93 33.01
CA THR A 80 20.85 -9.37 33.32
C THR A 80 21.15 -8.21 32.37
N THR A 81 21.45 -7.02 32.92
CA THR A 81 21.79 -5.85 32.10
C THR A 81 23.24 -5.88 31.66
N LEU A 82 23.61 -5.13 30.60
CA LEU A 82 25.00 -5.04 30.14
C LEU A 82 25.95 -4.58 31.26
N SER A 83 25.51 -3.64 32.09
CA SER A 83 26.27 -3.15 33.25
C SER A 83 26.60 -4.27 34.26
N ASP A 84 25.65 -5.18 34.50
CA ASP A 84 25.86 -6.32 35.40
C ASP A 84 26.88 -7.31 34.82
N VAL A 85 26.84 -7.53 33.49
CA VAL A 85 27.80 -8.39 32.79
C VAL A 85 29.20 -7.80 32.83
N GLU A 86 29.36 -6.49 32.63
CA GLU A 86 30.64 -5.79 32.74
C GLU A 86 31.19 -5.81 34.18
N LEU A 87 30.32 -5.68 35.18
CA LEU A 87 30.69 -5.80 36.58
C LEU A 87 31.17 -7.22 36.93
N LEU A 88 30.46 -8.25 36.46
CA LEU A 88 30.88 -9.65 36.63
C LEU A 88 32.19 -9.94 35.91
N HIS A 89 32.36 -9.43 34.69
CA HIS A 89 33.57 -9.60 33.91
C HIS A 89 34.78 -8.91 34.57
N SER A 90 34.63 -7.66 35.04
CA SER A 90 35.70 -6.95 35.75
C SER A 90 36.11 -7.64 37.06
N ARG A 91 35.15 -8.23 37.79
CA ARG A 91 35.42 -9.07 38.96
C ARG A 91 36.16 -10.35 38.59
N ALA A 92 35.79 -11.00 37.48
CA ALA A 92 36.50 -12.19 37.00
C ALA A 92 37.94 -11.88 36.59
N ILE A 93 38.21 -10.69 36.03
CA ILE A 93 39.57 -10.23 35.72
C ILE A 93 40.38 -10.05 37.01
N LYS A 94 39.82 -9.40 38.04
CA LYS A 94 40.50 -9.16 39.32
C LYS A 94 40.90 -10.45 40.04
N VAL A 95 40.11 -11.52 39.90
CA VAL A 95 40.37 -12.83 40.52
C VAL A 95 41.19 -13.75 39.59
N GLY A 96 41.51 -13.30 38.37
CA GLY A 96 42.29 -14.08 37.39
C GLY A 96 41.51 -15.20 36.70
N LEU A 97 40.18 -15.22 36.85
CA LEU A 97 39.29 -16.26 36.31
C LEU A 97 38.67 -15.90 34.95
N ALA A 98 38.84 -14.68 34.44
CA ALA A 98 38.26 -14.28 33.15
C ALA A 98 38.74 -15.14 31.96
N ARG A 99 39.96 -15.70 32.04
CA ARG A 99 40.57 -16.57 31.00
C ARG A 99 40.41 -18.05 31.27
N ASP A 100 39.70 -18.41 32.35
CA ASP A 100 39.45 -19.79 32.77
C ASP A 100 38.51 -20.50 31.79
N GLY A 101 38.79 -21.78 31.53
CA GLY A 101 38.04 -22.59 30.57
C GLY A 101 36.59 -22.88 30.98
N GLN A 102 36.20 -22.65 32.25
CA GLN A 102 34.83 -22.87 32.73
C GLN A 102 34.08 -21.55 32.98
N VAL A 103 34.76 -20.52 33.49
CA VAL A 103 34.15 -19.21 33.78
C VAL A 103 34.02 -18.34 32.52
N GLY A 104 35.03 -18.38 31.63
CA GLY A 104 35.06 -17.59 30.39
C GLY A 104 33.86 -17.83 29.46
N PRO A 105 33.48 -19.08 29.15
CA PRO A 105 32.31 -19.37 28.32
C PRO A 105 30.97 -18.90 28.94
N GLY A 106 30.86 -18.88 30.28
CA GLY A 106 29.68 -18.36 30.96
C GLY A 106 29.52 -16.85 30.78
N LEU A 107 30.61 -16.09 30.93
CA LEU A 107 30.63 -14.64 30.64
C LEU A 107 30.35 -14.35 29.16
N LEU A 108 30.90 -15.18 28.27
CA LEU A 108 30.66 -15.08 26.83
C LEU A 108 29.17 -15.22 26.48
N ASN A 109 28.47 -16.18 27.11
CA ASN A 109 27.04 -16.38 26.92
C ASN A 109 26.22 -15.16 27.36
N LEU A 110 26.62 -14.50 28.46
CA LEU A 110 25.97 -13.29 28.94
C LEU A 110 26.16 -12.12 27.96
N TYR A 111 27.38 -11.89 27.46
CA TYR A 111 27.62 -10.86 26.43
C TYR A 111 26.85 -11.13 25.13
N ALA A 112 26.78 -12.40 24.70
CA ALA A 112 26.03 -12.78 23.51
C ALA A 112 24.51 -12.56 23.68
N LYS A 113 23.95 -12.80 24.88
CA LYS A 113 22.54 -12.51 25.20
C LYS A 113 22.22 -11.01 25.23
N CYS A 114 23.19 -10.19 25.63
CA CYS A 114 23.07 -8.72 25.60
C CYS A 114 23.36 -8.10 24.23
N SER A 115 23.48 -8.90 23.17
CA SER A 115 23.82 -8.47 21.81
C SER A 115 25.12 -7.66 21.68
N CYS A 116 26.04 -7.75 22.64
CA CYS A 116 27.33 -7.06 22.64
C CYS A 116 28.42 -7.97 22.06
N LEU A 117 28.32 -8.23 20.76
CA LEU A 117 29.15 -9.22 20.07
C LEU A 117 30.63 -8.81 19.97
N ASP A 118 30.97 -7.52 19.94
CA ASP A 118 32.36 -7.05 19.93
C ASP A 118 33.12 -7.43 21.21
N LEU A 119 32.49 -7.23 22.37
CA LEU A 119 33.06 -7.59 23.67
C LEU A 119 33.09 -9.12 23.84
N ALA A 120 32.06 -9.82 23.37
CA ALA A 120 32.05 -11.27 23.33
C ALA A 120 33.22 -11.82 22.48
N HIS A 121 33.45 -11.26 21.29
CA HIS A 121 34.52 -11.67 20.40
C HIS A 121 35.92 -11.40 20.98
N LYS A 122 36.10 -10.25 21.66
CA LYS A 122 37.35 -9.93 22.39
C LYS A 122 37.59 -10.89 23.54
N LEU A 123 36.60 -11.12 24.40
CA LEU A 123 36.70 -12.08 25.50
C LEU A 123 37.03 -13.48 24.98
N PHE A 124 36.37 -13.92 23.92
CA PHE A 124 36.63 -15.20 23.29
C PHE A 124 38.10 -15.36 22.86
N ALA A 125 38.71 -14.29 22.33
CA ALA A 125 40.12 -14.29 21.97
C ALA A 125 41.05 -14.50 23.18
N GLU A 126 40.65 -14.11 24.38
CA GLU A 126 41.45 -14.20 25.61
C GLU A 126 41.30 -15.52 26.39
N ILE A 127 40.26 -16.32 26.11
CA ILE A 127 40.05 -17.63 26.75
C ILE A 127 41.20 -18.57 26.36
N ARG A 128 41.86 -19.19 27.35
CA ARG A 128 43.03 -20.07 27.15
C ARG A 128 42.69 -21.37 26.43
N GLU A 129 41.60 -22.01 26.82
CA GLU A 129 41.11 -23.26 26.22
C GLU A 129 39.66 -23.04 25.77
N ARG A 130 39.46 -22.97 24.46
CA ARG A 130 38.14 -22.72 23.86
C ARG A 130 37.51 -24.06 23.52
N ASP A 131 36.56 -24.47 24.33
CA ASP A 131 35.80 -25.69 24.10
C ASP A 131 34.67 -25.48 23.07
N VAL A 132 34.04 -26.58 22.65
CA VAL A 132 32.92 -26.57 21.68
C VAL A 132 31.80 -25.63 22.13
N PHE A 133 31.58 -25.47 23.44
CA PHE A 133 30.55 -24.61 24.00
C PHE A 133 30.83 -23.12 23.75
N ALA A 134 32.06 -22.66 24.02
CA ALA A 134 32.48 -21.29 23.74
C ALA A 134 32.32 -20.92 22.25
N TRP A 135 32.75 -21.81 21.34
CA TRP A 135 32.56 -21.63 19.89
C TRP A 135 31.08 -21.54 19.51
N THR A 136 30.25 -22.41 20.07
CA THR A 136 28.81 -22.48 19.77
C THR A 136 28.08 -21.21 20.20
N ILE A 137 28.39 -20.66 21.38
CA ILE A 137 27.83 -19.40 21.86
C ILE A 137 28.12 -18.28 20.87
N LEU A 138 29.40 -18.14 20.47
CA LEU A 138 29.80 -17.03 19.62
C LEU A 138 29.18 -17.14 18.22
N ILE A 139 29.24 -18.33 17.61
CA ILE A 139 28.65 -18.58 16.28
C ILE A 139 27.12 -18.36 16.31
N SER A 140 26.43 -18.86 17.34
CA SER A 140 24.98 -18.65 17.47
C SER A 140 24.61 -17.19 17.74
N GLY A 141 25.45 -16.44 18.47
CA GLY A 141 25.30 -15.01 18.68
C GLY A 141 25.35 -14.21 17.38
N PHE A 142 26.40 -14.40 16.57
CA PHE A 142 26.52 -13.77 15.24
C PHE A 142 25.37 -14.21 14.30
N SER A 143 24.95 -15.47 14.36
CA SER A 143 23.81 -15.99 13.58
C SER A 143 22.45 -15.38 13.97
N ARG A 144 22.27 -14.96 15.23
CA ARG A 144 21.05 -14.30 15.71
C ARG A 144 20.98 -12.83 15.35
N ASN A 145 22.12 -12.14 15.31
CA ASN A 145 22.23 -10.72 14.96
C ASN A 145 22.50 -10.46 13.47
N GLU A 146 22.20 -11.45 12.61
CA GLU A 146 22.29 -11.36 11.14
C GLU A 146 23.70 -11.08 10.58
N GLU A 147 24.74 -11.23 11.38
CA GLU A 147 26.15 -11.15 10.98
C GLU A 147 26.67 -12.49 10.46
N TYR A 148 26.03 -12.98 9.40
CA TYR A 148 26.21 -14.34 8.90
C TYR A 148 27.66 -14.65 8.48
N GLU A 149 28.33 -13.72 7.80
CA GLU A 149 29.71 -13.88 7.32
C GLU A 149 30.71 -14.08 8.45
N THR A 150 30.58 -13.33 9.55
CA THR A 150 31.44 -13.49 10.72
C THR A 150 31.20 -14.84 11.40
N GLY A 151 29.93 -15.27 11.50
CA GLY A 151 29.58 -16.60 11.99
C GLY A 151 30.19 -17.74 11.16
N LEU A 152 30.17 -17.63 9.83
CA LEU A 152 30.79 -18.62 8.93
C LEU A 152 32.32 -18.65 9.05
N ARG A 153 32.98 -17.48 9.16
CA ARG A 153 34.43 -17.39 9.40
C ARG A 153 34.84 -18.06 10.70
N LEU A 154 34.06 -17.86 11.77
CA LEU A 154 34.29 -18.52 13.06
C LEU A 154 34.13 -20.04 12.99
N PHE A 155 33.16 -20.53 12.21
CA PHE A 155 33.00 -21.96 11.99
C PHE A 155 34.19 -22.58 11.24
N ILE A 156 34.67 -21.92 10.19
CA ILE A 156 35.88 -22.37 9.47
C ILE A 156 37.06 -22.42 10.45
N ARG A 157 37.23 -21.39 11.27
CA ARG A 157 38.29 -21.32 12.27
C ARG A 157 38.22 -22.45 13.30
N MET A 158 37.02 -22.76 13.79
CA MET A 158 36.77 -23.87 14.71
C MET A 158 37.27 -25.21 14.13
N LEU A 159 36.97 -25.46 12.85
CA LEU A 159 37.43 -26.67 12.15
C LEU A 159 38.95 -26.67 11.93
N THR A 160 39.56 -25.53 11.60
CA THR A 160 41.03 -25.45 11.45
C THR A 160 41.79 -25.64 12.75
N GLU A 161 41.19 -25.29 13.89
CA GLU A 161 41.73 -25.53 15.23
C GLU A 161 41.45 -26.97 15.72
N GLY A 162 40.86 -27.82 14.88
CA GLY A 162 40.62 -29.25 15.16
C GLY A 162 39.43 -29.53 16.09
N ILE A 163 38.57 -28.54 16.33
CA ILE A 163 37.45 -28.65 17.26
C ILE A 163 36.20 -29.09 16.49
N LEU A 164 35.60 -30.21 16.89
CA LEU A 164 34.42 -30.76 16.22
C LEU A 164 33.14 -30.01 16.61
N PRO A 165 32.33 -29.56 15.65
CA PRO A 165 31.07 -28.87 15.92
C PRO A 165 30.01 -29.83 16.46
N ASN A 166 29.15 -29.31 17.35
CA ASN A 166 27.98 -30.04 17.81
C ASN A 166 26.74 -29.68 16.97
N ARG A 167 25.61 -30.36 17.23
CA ARG A 167 24.33 -30.12 16.53
C ARG A 167 23.85 -28.66 16.56
N PHE A 168 24.06 -27.95 17.66
CA PHE A 168 23.64 -26.54 17.82
C PHE A 168 24.55 -25.60 17.03
N THR A 169 25.85 -25.91 16.98
CA THR A 169 26.80 -25.22 16.09
C THR A 169 26.35 -25.39 14.64
N LEU A 170 26.11 -26.63 14.20
CA LEU A 170 25.75 -26.94 12.81
C LEU A 170 24.43 -26.28 12.39
N ALA A 171 23.41 -26.30 13.26
CA ALA A 171 22.14 -25.59 13.02
C ALA A 171 22.36 -24.06 12.85
N SER A 172 23.18 -23.46 13.70
CA SER A 172 23.50 -22.01 13.63
C SER A 172 24.26 -21.65 12.35
N VAL A 173 25.17 -22.52 11.91
CA VAL A 173 25.97 -22.33 10.68
C VAL A 173 25.13 -22.54 9.43
N LEU A 174 24.21 -23.51 9.41
CA LEU A 174 23.23 -23.66 8.32
C LEU A 174 22.34 -22.42 8.20
N LYS A 175 21.91 -21.84 9.34
CA LYS A 175 21.20 -20.55 9.37
C LYS A 175 22.05 -19.42 8.77
N CYS A 176 23.35 -19.36 9.06
CA CYS A 176 24.26 -18.39 8.44
C CYS A 176 24.45 -18.63 6.94
N CYS A 177 24.56 -19.88 6.49
CA CYS A 177 24.66 -20.21 5.05
C CYS A 177 23.40 -19.76 4.31
N ARG A 178 22.22 -19.98 4.90
CA ARG A 178 20.94 -19.48 4.37
C ARG A 178 20.92 -17.95 4.31
N GLY A 179 21.29 -17.27 5.40
CA GLY A 179 21.26 -15.80 5.48
C GLY A 179 22.25 -15.09 4.56
N SER A 180 23.39 -15.71 4.27
CA SER A 180 24.39 -15.25 3.28
C SER A 180 24.16 -15.78 1.87
N ASN A 181 23.08 -16.54 1.64
CA ASN A 181 22.78 -17.25 0.39
C ASN A 181 23.95 -18.12 -0.13
N ASN A 182 24.77 -18.67 0.78
CA ASN A 182 25.95 -19.46 0.46
C ASN A 182 25.61 -20.96 0.31
N LEU A 183 24.99 -21.30 -0.83
CA LEU A 183 24.54 -22.66 -1.13
C LEU A 183 25.68 -23.69 -1.10
N LYS A 184 26.87 -23.31 -1.59
CA LYS A 184 28.04 -24.20 -1.67
C LYS A 184 28.50 -24.62 -0.28
N MET A 185 28.62 -23.66 0.64
CA MET A 185 29.03 -23.92 2.02
C MET A 185 27.99 -24.78 2.74
N GLY A 186 26.70 -24.47 2.61
CA GLY A 186 25.64 -25.25 3.26
C GLY A 186 25.54 -26.69 2.75
N LYS A 187 25.69 -26.92 1.43
CA LYS A 187 25.82 -28.28 0.87
C LYS A 187 27.06 -29.01 1.40
N GLY A 188 28.18 -28.29 1.52
CA GLY A 188 29.41 -28.83 2.09
C GLY A 188 29.25 -29.27 3.55
N ILE A 189 28.56 -28.46 4.36
CA ILE A 189 28.26 -28.78 5.77
C ILE A 189 27.32 -29.98 5.86
N HIS A 190 26.27 -30.04 5.05
CA HIS A 190 25.38 -31.19 5.04
C HIS A 190 26.13 -32.49 4.63
N GLY A 191 27.01 -32.41 3.63
CA GLY A 191 27.90 -33.53 3.28
C GLY A 191 28.86 -33.92 4.41
N TRP A 192 29.39 -32.94 5.15
CA TRP A 192 30.23 -33.18 6.33
C TRP A 192 29.45 -33.89 7.45
N ILE A 193 28.21 -33.48 7.71
CA ILE A 193 27.31 -34.12 8.70
C ILE A 193 27.13 -35.60 8.38
N ILE A 194 26.84 -35.92 7.11
CA ILE A 194 26.66 -37.29 6.63
C ILE A 194 27.96 -38.09 6.77
N ARG A 195 29.09 -37.54 6.29
CA ARG A 195 30.39 -38.23 6.28
C ARG A 195 30.93 -38.54 7.68
N ASN A 196 30.65 -37.68 8.66
CA ASN A 196 31.11 -37.85 10.03
C ASN A 196 30.10 -38.61 10.92
N GLY A 197 29.00 -39.12 10.34
CA GLY A 197 28.01 -39.92 11.07
C GLY A 197 27.33 -39.16 12.22
N VAL A 198 27.17 -37.84 12.09
CA VAL A 198 26.50 -37.03 13.12
C VAL A 198 25.04 -37.46 13.22
N ARG A 199 24.61 -37.91 14.40
CA ARG A 199 23.22 -38.31 14.63
C ARG A 199 22.29 -37.12 14.44
N LEU A 200 21.43 -37.22 13.44
CA LEU A 200 20.41 -36.23 13.12
C LEU A 200 19.24 -36.37 14.10
N ASP A 201 18.99 -35.32 14.88
CA ASP A 201 17.73 -35.14 15.60
C ASP A 201 16.78 -34.24 14.79
N VAL A 202 15.51 -34.19 15.17
CA VAL A 202 14.47 -33.42 14.47
C VAL A 202 14.87 -31.94 14.32
N VAL A 203 15.56 -31.36 15.31
CA VAL A 203 16.01 -29.96 15.29
C VAL A 203 17.07 -29.71 14.20
N LEU A 204 18.09 -30.56 14.11
CA LEU A 204 19.12 -30.44 13.08
C LEU A 204 18.56 -30.77 11.70
N GLN A 205 17.66 -31.76 11.60
CA GLN A 205 16.93 -32.06 10.36
C GLN A 205 16.08 -30.88 9.90
N ASN A 206 15.34 -30.22 10.79
CA ASN A 206 14.60 -28.98 10.50
C ASN A 206 15.52 -27.85 10.04
N SER A 207 16.74 -27.76 10.58
CA SER A 207 17.72 -26.74 10.15
C SER A 207 18.26 -27.02 8.74
N ILE A 208 18.48 -28.28 8.39
CA ILE A 208 18.86 -28.71 7.04
C ILE A 208 17.69 -28.47 6.07
N LEU A 209 16.48 -28.81 6.50
CA LEU A 209 15.26 -28.62 5.74
C LEU A 209 15.00 -27.14 5.44
N ASP A 210 15.04 -26.26 6.45
CA ASP A 210 14.88 -24.80 6.30
C ASP A 210 15.95 -24.20 5.37
N PHE A 211 17.20 -24.68 5.46
CA PHE A 211 18.27 -24.28 4.56
C PHE A 211 17.93 -24.60 3.10
N TYR A 212 17.55 -25.84 2.78
CA TYR A 212 17.22 -26.21 1.39
C TYR A 212 15.91 -25.60 0.89
N ALA A 213 14.90 -25.51 1.76
CA ALA A 213 13.59 -24.95 1.45
C ALA A 213 13.68 -23.48 1.01
N LYS A 214 14.55 -22.70 1.66
CA LYS A 214 14.76 -21.27 1.38
C LYS A 214 15.95 -20.99 0.45
N SER A 215 16.64 -22.03 0.01
CA SER A 215 17.64 -21.95 -1.05
C SER A 215 16.97 -22.28 -2.39
N SER A 216 17.55 -21.89 -3.52
CA SER A 216 17.04 -22.18 -4.88
C SER A 216 17.10 -23.66 -5.28
N THR A 217 16.94 -24.59 -4.34
CA THR A 217 17.10 -26.05 -4.51
C THR A 217 16.03 -26.81 -3.73
N PHE A 218 14.76 -26.52 -4.02
CA PHE A 218 13.60 -27.06 -3.31
C PHE A 218 13.52 -28.60 -3.32
N GLU A 219 13.92 -29.26 -4.42
CA GLU A 219 13.93 -30.72 -4.54
C GLU A 219 14.75 -31.43 -3.43
N TYR A 220 15.81 -30.79 -2.94
CA TYR A 220 16.60 -31.35 -1.84
C TYR A 220 15.86 -31.26 -0.51
N ALA A 221 15.01 -30.24 -0.32
CA ALA A 221 14.17 -30.12 0.87
C ALA A 221 13.14 -31.25 0.91
N GLU A 222 12.48 -31.54 -0.22
CA GLU A 222 11.53 -32.67 -0.33
C GLU A 222 12.19 -34.00 0.02
N ARG A 223 13.37 -34.28 -0.55
CA ARG A 223 14.12 -35.51 -0.22
C ARG A 223 14.48 -35.59 1.26
N VAL A 224 14.94 -34.49 1.86
CA VAL A 224 15.26 -34.45 3.29
C VAL A 224 14.01 -34.73 4.12
N PHE A 225 12.88 -34.11 3.77
CA PHE A 225 11.60 -34.30 4.45
C PHE A 225 11.10 -35.75 4.37
N GLU A 226 11.23 -36.39 3.21
CA GLU A 226 10.89 -37.81 3.00
C GLU A 226 11.74 -38.75 3.85
N MET A 227 13.03 -38.45 4.02
CA MET A 227 13.97 -39.23 4.84
C MET A 227 13.81 -39.03 6.36
N MET A 228 13.01 -38.06 6.82
CA MET A 228 12.77 -37.85 8.25
C MET A 228 11.85 -38.93 8.84
N ASN A 229 12.35 -39.67 9.83
CA ASN A 229 11.60 -40.69 10.56
C ASN A 229 10.58 -40.09 11.54
N GLU A 230 10.93 -38.96 12.15
CA GLU A 230 10.08 -38.19 13.06
C GLU A 230 9.90 -36.78 12.48
N ARG A 231 8.65 -36.31 12.43
CA ARG A 231 8.30 -34.97 11.92
C ARG A 231 7.45 -34.27 12.95
N ASP A 232 7.89 -33.09 13.39
CA ASP A 232 7.15 -32.21 14.26
C ASP A 232 6.39 -31.13 13.46
N ALA A 233 5.58 -30.32 14.14
CA ALA A 233 4.85 -29.22 13.50
C ALA A 233 5.77 -28.26 12.74
N ILE A 234 7.01 -28.05 13.22
CA ILE A 234 8.01 -27.21 12.57
C ILE A 234 8.41 -27.80 11.21
N SER A 235 8.65 -29.11 11.14
CA SER A 235 8.99 -29.83 9.90
C SER A 235 7.93 -29.60 8.81
N TRP A 236 6.65 -29.76 9.17
CA TRP A 236 5.52 -29.56 8.26
C TRP A 236 5.38 -28.09 7.83
N ASN A 237 5.52 -27.15 8.77
CA ASN A 237 5.42 -25.72 8.49
C ASN A 237 6.50 -25.21 7.52
N ILE A 238 7.73 -25.73 7.63
CA ILE A 238 8.81 -25.41 6.70
C ILE A 238 8.42 -25.83 5.28
N MET A 239 7.89 -27.05 5.10
CA MET A 239 7.49 -27.54 3.78
C MET A 239 6.30 -26.79 3.19
N ILE A 240 5.25 -26.51 4.00
CA ILE A 240 4.10 -25.72 3.56
C ILE A 240 4.55 -24.35 3.07
N GLY A 241 5.37 -23.66 3.85
CA GLY A 241 5.92 -22.34 3.48
C GLY A 241 6.79 -22.39 2.23
N ALA A 242 7.58 -23.45 2.06
CA ALA A 242 8.46 -23.62 0.91
C ALA A 242 7.68 -23.84 -0.41
N HIS A 243 6.66 -24.70 -0.42
CA HIS A 243 5.78 -24.85 -1.58
C HIS A 243 5.09 -23.50 -1.94
N LEU A 244 4.60 -22.76 -0.95
CA LEU A 244 3.96 -21.44 -1.16
C LEU A 244 4.94 -20.38 -1.70
N GLN A 245 6.19 -20.39 -1.26
CA GLN A 245 7.23 -19.47 -1.77
C GLN A 245 7.59 -19.76 -3.22
N ASN A 246 7.51 -21.03 -3.65
CA ASN A 246 7.74 -21.45 -5.03
C ASN A 246 6.48 -21.33 -5.90
N GLY A 247 5.35 -20.86 -5.36
CA GLY A 247 4.07 -20.76 -6.07
C GLY A 247 3.35 -22.10 -6.29
N ASP A 248 3.83 -23.20 -5.70
CA ASP A 248 3.18 -24.52 -5.77
C ASP A 248 2.06 -24.61 -4.72
N ILE A 249 0.90 -24.07 -5.07
CA ILE A 249 -0.27 -23.99 -4.19
C ILE A 249 -0.83 -25.40 -3.91
N ASP A 250 -0.88 -26.27 -4.91
CA ASP A 250 -1.46 -27.61 -4.77
C ASP A 250 -0.58 -28.50 -3.88
N GLY A 251 0.74 -28.45 -4.07
CA GLY A 251 1.71 -29.12 -3.20
C GLY A 251 1.59 -28.64 -1.75
N SER A 252 1.48 -27.32 -1.53
CA SER A 252 1.30 -26.77 -0.18
C SER A 252 0.04 -27.28 0.51
N MET A 253 -1.08 -27.38 -0.22
CA MET A 253 -2.36 -27.84 0.33
C MET A 253 -2.35 -29.34 0.59
N LYS A 254 -1.65 -30.12 -0.23
CA LYS A 254 -1.43 -31.56 -0.03
C LYS A 254 -0.64 -31.81 1.26
N ILE A 255 0.50 -31.13 1.43
CA ILE A 255 1.32 -31.23 2.65
C ILE A 255 0.51 -30.79 3.88
N PHE A 256 -0.25 -29.70 3.78
CA PHE A 256 -1.09 -29.22 4.87
C PHE A 256 -2.15 -30.25 5.31
N LYS A 257 -2.86 -30.87 4.36
CA LYS A 257 -3.86 -31.92 4.66
C LYS A 257 -3.25 -33.20 5.20
N MET A 258 -2.00 -33.51 4.83
CA MET A 258 -1.29 -34.69 5.32
C MET A 258 -0.72 -34.49 6.73
N SER A 259 -0.59 -33.26 7.21
CA SER A 259 -0.05 -32.97 8.53
C SER A 259 -1.02 -33.47 9.62
N PRO A 260 -0.60 -34.41 10.49
CA PRO A 260 -1.41 -34.83 11.63
C PRO A 260 -1.38 -33.79 12.78
N LEU A 261 -0.52 -32.78 12.67
CA LEU A 261 -0.25 -31.76 13.69
C LEU A 261 -0.54 -30.36 13.13
N CYS A 262 -1.80 -30.09 12.78
CA CYS A 262 -2.24 -28.75 12.37
C CYS A 262 -2.44 -27.84 13.58
N ASP A 263 -1.35 -27.21 14.02
CA ASP A 263 -1.38 -26.16 15.03
C ASP A 263 -1.74 -24.79 14.41
N VAL A 264 -1.96 -23.77 15.27
CA VAL A 264 -2.29 -22.40 14.82
C VAL A 264 -1.23 -21.83 13.88
N SER A 265 0.04 -22.20 14.05
CA SER A 265 1.14 -21.79 13.17
C SER A 265 0.99 -22.37 11.76
N SER A 266 0.55 -23.62 11.64
CA SER A 266 0.28 -24.29 10.35
C SER A 266 -0.81 -23.57 9.57
N TRP A 267 -1.93 -23.24 10.25
CA TRP A 267 -3.03 -22.47 9.67
C TRP A 267 -2.59 -21.07 9.24
N ASN A 268 -1.84 -20.35 10.08
CA ASN A 268 -1.32 -19.03 9.75
C ASN A 268 -0.34 -19.09 8.57
N THR A 269 0.48 -20.14 8.46
CA THR A 269 1.44 -20.29 7.35
C THR A 269 0.70 -20.45 6.01
N ILE A 270 -0.29 -21.34 5.94
CA ILE A 270 -1.04 -21.59 4.71
C ILE A 270 -1.91 -20.38 4.32
N ILE A 271 -2.59 -19.72 5.28
CA ILE A 271 -3.42 -18.54 5.00
C ILE A 271 -2.54 -17.40 4.48
N ASN A 272 -1.41 -17.11 5.15
CA ASN A 272 -0.52 -16.03 4.74
C ASN A 272 0.11 -16.29 3.36
N GLY A 273 0.56 -17.51 3.09
CA GLY A 273 1.14 -17.84 1.79
C GLY A 273 0.12 -17.78 0.65
N GLN A 274 -1.14 -18.17 0.89
CA GLN A 274 -2.23 -17.98 -0.09
C GLN A 274 -2.48 -16.49 -0.37
N MET A 275 -2.48 -15.65 0.67
CA MET A 275 -2.60 -14.19 0.54
C MET A 275 -1.44 -13.55 -0.25
N GLN A 276 -0.21 -14.06 -0.07
CA GLN A 276 0.98 -13.60 -0.80
C GLN A 276 0.92 -13.99 -2.29
N ASN A 277 0.33 -15.14 -2.61
CA ASN A 277 0.10 -15.61 -3.98
C ASN A 277 -1.20 -15.05 -4.61
N ARG A 278 -1.78 -13.99 -4.04
CA ARG A 278 -3.01 -13.32 -4.53
C ARG A 278 -4.26 -14.23 -4.59
N LEU A 279 -4.28 -15.31 -3.82
CA LEU A 279 -5.42 -16.24 -3.69
C LEU A 279 -6.25 -15.92 -2.45
N ASP A 280 -6.64 -14.66 -2.29
CA ASP A 280 -7.30 -14.15 -1.08
C ASP A 280 -8.63 -14.88 -0.78
N MET A 281 -9.38 -15.29 -1.80
CA MET A 281 -10.62 -16.07 -1.61
C MET A 281 -10.36 -17.48 -1.04
N ASN A 282 -9.27 -18.14 -1.42
CA ASN A 282 -8.90 -19.44 -0.87
C ASN A 282 -8.40 -19.27 0.57
N ALA A 283 -7.61 -18.24 0.84
CA ALA A 283 -7.18 -17.89 2.19
C ALA A 283 -8.38 -17.68 3.12
N LEU A 284 -9.45 -17.05 2.62
CA LEU A 284 -10.68 -16.82 3.38
C LEU A 284 -11.40 -18.14 3.70
N GLN A 285 -11.51 -19.05 2.74
CA GLN A 285 -12.10 -20.37 2.96
C GLN A 285 -11.31 -21.18 4.00
N ILE A 286 -9.98 -21.12 3.95
CA ILE A 286 -9.11 -21.79 4.93
C ILE A 286 -9.29 -21.17 6.32
N LEU A 287 -9.41 -19.84 6.43
CA LEU A 287 -9.71 -19.17 7.69
C LEU A 287 -11.06 -19.61 8.27
N TYR A 288 -12.10 -19.77 7.45
CA TYR A 288 -13.39 -20.31 7.89
C TYR A 288 -13.26 -21.76 8.39
N HIS A 289 -12.55 -22.60 7.64
CA HIS A 289 -12.30 -23.99 8.05
C HIS A 289 -11.52 -24.06 9.38
N MET A 290 -10.59 -23.12 9.61
CA MET A 290 -9.91 -22.99 10.89
C MET A 290 -10.93 -22.75 12.00
N VAL A 291 -11.86 -21.79 11.83
CA VAL A 291 -12.91 -21.49 12.84
C VAL A 291 -13.79 -22.71 13.17
N GLU A 292 -14.16 -23.51 12.15
CA GLU A 292 -14.99 -24.72 12.34
C GLU A 292 -14.31 -25.80 13.19
N ILE A 293 -12.99 -25.96 13.06
CA ILE A 293 -12.23 -26.94 13.85
C ILE A 293 -12.06 -26.49 15.32
N GLY A 294 -12.18 -25.19 15.60
CA GLY A 294 -12.09 -24.62 16.94
C GLY A 294 -10.71 -24.36 17.57
N PRO A 295 -9.57 -24.26 16.85
CA PRO A 295 -8.35 -23.71 17.43
C PRO A 295 -8.54 -22.23 17.80
N LYS A 296 -8.00 -21.82 18.94
CA LYS A 296 -8.08 -20.43 19.40
C LYS A 296 -7.27 -19.51 18.50
N PHE A 297 -7.87 -18.41 18.06
CA PHE A 297 -7.16 -17.34 17.39
C PHE A 297 -6.13 -16.72 18.33
N ASN A 298 -4.91 -16.54 17.84
CA ASN A 298 -3.92 -15.69 18.49
C ASN A 298 -3.89 -14.31 17.79
N GLN A 299 -3.10 -13.38 18.33
CA GLN A 299 -2.95 -12.03 17.78
C GLN A 299 -2.57 -12.02 16.28
N PHE A 300 -1.73 -12.97 15.85
CA PHE A 300 -1.31 -13.11 14.46
C PHE A 300 -2.46 -13.56 13.56
N THR A 301 -3.24 -14.57 13.97
CA THR A 301 -4.40 -15.04 13.21
C THR A 301 -5.44 -13.93 13.03
N VAL A 302 -5.74 -13.18 14.09
CA VAL A 302 -6.68 -12.06 14.03
C VAL A 302 -6.18 -10.96 13.10
N SER A 303 -4.89 -10.59 13.18
CA SER A 303 -4.30 -9.59 12.31
C SER A 303 -4.38 -9.99 10.84
N MET A 304 -4.05 -11.25 10.51
CA MET A 304 -4.18 -11.78 9.15
C MET A 304 -5.62 -11.79 8.65
N ALA A 305 -6.58 -12.18 9.51
CA ALA A 305 -8.00 -12.17 9.20
C ALA A 305 -8.51 -10.75 8.91
N LEU A 306 -8.04 -9.75 9.66
CA LEU A 306 -8.35 -8.34 9.41
C LEU A 306 -7.77 -7.84 8.08
N VAL A 307 -6.51 -8.15 7.79
CA VAL A 307 -5.87 -7.80 6.51
C VAL A 307 -6.65 -8.42 5.34
N LEU A 308 -7.10 -9.67 5.49
CA LEU A 308 -7.89 -10.36 4.48
C LEU A 308 -9.29 -9.74 4.30
N ALA A 309 -9.97 -9.43 5.41
CA ALA A 309 -11.25 -8.72 5.38
C ALA A 309 -11.12 -7.34 4.71
N GLY A 310 -10.04 -6.61 4.99
CA GLY A 310 -9.73 -5.33 4.34
C GLY A 310 -9.48 -5.47 2.85
N LYS A 311 -8.63 -6.41 2.42
CA LYS A 311 -8.37 -6.69 1.00
C LYS A 311 -9.63 -7.03 0.20
N LEU A 312 -10.55 -7.78 0.80
CA LEU A 312 -11.80 -8.21 0.18
C LEU A 312 -12.97 -7.25 0.42
N ALA A 313 -12.72 -6.11 1.09
CA ALA A 313 -13.72 -5.12 1.49
C ALA A 313 -14.93 -5.73 2.26
N LEU A 314 -14.68 -6.75 3.08
CA LEU A 314 -15.69 -7.46 3.87
C LEU A 314 -15.92 -6.78 5.23
N LEU A 315 -16.60 -5.63 5.22
CA LEU A 315 -16.82 -4.80 6.41
C LEU A 315 -17.47 -5.57 7.58
N GLU A 316 -18.46 -6.42 7.31
CA GLU A 316 -19.17 -7.15 8.36
C GLU A 316 -18.28 -8.20 9.04
N LEU A 317 -17.43 -8.90 8.27
CA LEU A 317 -16.43 -9.79 8.85
C LEU A 317 -15.42 -9.01 9.70
N GLY A 318 -14.97 -7.84 9.22
CA GLY A 318 -14.09 -6.94 9.96
C GLY A 318 -14.70 -6.49 11.30
N ARG A 319 -16.00 -6.15 11.33
CA ARG A 319 -16.73 -5.80 12.56
C ARG A 319 -16.82 -6.97 13.55
N GLN A 320 -17.05 -8.18 13.06
CA GLN A 320 -17.07 -9.38 13.90
C GLN A 320 -15.71 -9.64 14.54
N LEU A 321 -14.63 -9.54 13.75
CA LEU A 321 -13.25 -9.66 14.24
C LEU A 321 -12.91 -8.55 15.26
N HIS A 322 -13.35 -7.32 15.03
CA HIS A 322 -13.20 -6.23 16.01
C HIS A 322 -13.91 -6.56 17.34
N GLY A 323 -15.14 -7.10 17.29
CA GLY A 323 -15.83 -7.58 18.49
C GLY A 323 -15.07 -8.68 19.23
N GLN A 324 -14.42 -9.60 18.50
CA GLN A 324 -13.56 -10.63 19.11
C GLN A 324 -12.30 -10.04 19.75
N ILE A 325 -11.67 -9.04 19.11
CA ILE A 325 -10.49 -8.34 19.65
C ILE A 325 -10.79 -7.76 21.03
N LEU A 326 -11.90 -7.02 21.15
CA LEU A 326 -12.34 -6.43 22.41
C LEU A 326 -12.67 -7.49 23.47
N ARG A 327 -13.21 -8.64 23.05
CA ARG A 327 -13.54 -9.74 23.97
C ARG A 327 -12.31 -10.48 24.48
N PHE A 328 -11.27 -10.61 23.67
CA PHE A 328 -10.05 -11.33 24.01
C PHE A 328 -8.96 -10.45 24.63
N GLY A 329 -9.17 -9.12 24.70
CA GLY A 329 -8.18 -8.20 25.27
C GLY A 329 -7.02 -7.90 24.33
N TYR A 330 -7.24 -7.99 23.00
CA TYR A 330 -6.19 -7.77 21.99
C TYR A 330 -6.14 -6.32 21.48
N GLU A 331 -7.01 -5.43 21.97
CA GLU A 331 -7.09 -4.01 21.57
C GLU A 331 -5.81 -3.21 21.90
N HIS A 332 -5.07 -3.68 22.90
CA HIS A 332 -3.80 -3.09 23.30
C HIS A 332 -2.62 -3.53 22.42
N ASP A 333 -2.78 -4.60 21.64
CA ASP A 333 -1.74 -5.08 20.72
C ASP A 333 -1.60 -4.15 19.50
N ALA A 334 -0.39 -3.64 19.29
CA ALA A 334 -0.11 -2.66 18.24
C ALA A 334 -0.29 -3.23 16.83
N PHE A 335 0.04 -4.51 16.61
CA PHE A 335 -0.09 -5.16 15.30
C PHE A 335 -1.55 -5.38 14.93
N VAL A 336 -2.35 -5.87 15.89
CA VAL A 336 -3.80 -6.05 15.75
C VAL A 336 -4.47 -4.70 15.50
N ARG A 337 -4.09 -3.66 16.26
CA ARG A 337 -4.64 -2.31 16.10
C ARG A 337 -4.35 -1.70 14.73
N ASN A 338 -3.10 -1.80 14.24
CA ASN A 338 -2.74 -1.32 12.91
C ASN A 338 -3.49 -2.07 11.81
N SER A 339 -3.63 -3.40 11.95
CA SER A 339 -4.43 -4.22 11.02
C SER A 339 -5.91 -3.82 11.03
N LEU A 340 -6.43 -3.40 12.18
CA LEU A 340 -7.81 -2.95 12.33
C LEU A 340 -8.03 -1.58 11.68
N ILE A 341 -7.09 -0.64 11.84
CA ILE A 341 -7.06 0.64 11.13
C ILE A 341 -7.07 0.40 9.61
N ASP A 342 -6.14 -0.40 9.11
CA ASP A 342 -6.03 -0.73 7.68
C ASP A 342 -7.32 -1.37 7.12
N MET A 343 -7.92 -2.29 7.88
CA MET A 343 -9.19 -2.94 7.50
C MET A 343 -10.33 -1.92 7.33
N TYR A 344 -10.52 -1.02 8.30
CA TYR A 344 -11.58 0.00 8.22
C TYR A 344 -11.32 1.02 7.10
N CYS A 345 -10.05 1.43 6.91
CA CYS A 345 -9.65 2.28 5.79
C CYS A 345 -10.02 1.64 4.44
N LYS A 346 -9.64 0.38 4.22
CA LYS A 346 -9.92 -0.34 2.96
C LYS A 346 -11.40 -0.65 2.75
N CYS A 347 -12.18 -0.77 3.83
CA CYS A 347 -13.64 -0.94 3.76
C CYS A 347 -14.41 0.39 3.58
N GLY A 348 -13.73 1.52 3.38
CA GLY A 348 -14.38 2.80 3.16
C GLY A 348 -14.97 3.45 4.40
N LYS A 349 -14.50 3.06 5.61
CA LYS A 349 -15.04 3.51 6.90
C LYS A 349 -13.98 4.21 7.73
N ILE A 350 -13.48 5.30 7.17
CA ILE A 350 -12.37 6.08 7.72
C ILE A 350 -12.66 6.66 9.11
N GLU A 351 -13.92 6.90 9.46
CA GLU A 351 -14.31 7.46 10.76
C GLU A 351 -13.98 6.51 11.91
N PHE A 352 -14.21 5.20 11.73
CA PHE A 352 -13.86 4.20 12.74
C PHE A 352 -12.34 4.06 12.90
N SER A 353 -11.58 4.10 11.80
CA SER A 353 -10.12 4.09 11.88
C SER A 353 -9.57 5.33 12.59
N SER A 354 -10.16 6.52 12.37
CA SER A 354 -9.76 7.75 13.10
C SER A 354 -9.98 7.62 14.60
N ILE A 355 -11.10 7.05 15.05
CA ILE A 355 -11.37 6.83 16.47
C ILE A 355 -10.33 5.86 17.08
N ILE A 356 -10.02 4.77 16.38
CA ILE A 356 -9.02 3.79 16.84
C ILE A 356 -7.62 4.41 16.88
N PHE A 357 -7.30 5.29 15.94
CA PHE A 357 -6.04 6.00 15.89
C PHE A 357 -5.91 7.06 17.00
N ASP A 358 -6.92 7.89 17.22
CA ASP A 358 -6.88 8.96 18.23
C ASP A 358 -6.84 8.39 19.65
N SER A 359 -7.56 7.30 19.91
CA SER A 359 -7.49 6.59 21.20
C SER A 359 -6.10 5.99 21.45
N SER A 360 -5.35 5.66 20.39
CA SER A 360 -3.98 5.15 20.50
C SER A 360 -2.94 6.22 20.82
N SER A 361 -3.19 7.47 20.38
CA SER A 361 -2.27 8.61 20.59
C SER A 361 -2.21 9.05 22.06
N GLN A 362 -3.14 8.58 22.89
CA GLN A 362 -3.23 8.87 24.33
C GLN A 362 -2.53 7.81 25.21
N CYS A 363 -2.10 6.67 24.65
CA CYS A 363 -1.38 5.62 25.40
C CYS A 363 0.12 5.91 25.48
N ILE A 364 0.67 5.86 26.69
CA ILE A 364 2.03 6.30 27.06
C ILE A 364 3.13 5.24 26.80
N ASP A 365 2.79 4.04 26.28
CA ASP A 365 3.79 2.99 26.12
C ASP A 365 4.69 3.19 24.89
N GLY A 366 5.83 3.83 25.15
CA GLY A 366 6.90 4.17 24.22
C GLY A 366 7.75 2.99 23.71
N LEU A 367 7.14 1.85 23.38
CA LEU A 367 7.87 0.67 22.86
C LEU A 367 7.62 0.33 21.38
N MET A 368 6.74 1.04 20.66
CA MET A 368 6.49 0.78 19.23
C MET A 368 6.62 2.03 18.34
N PRO A 369 6.98 1.87 17.05
CA PRO A 369 7.15 3.00 16.14
C PRO A 369 5.77 3.60 15.83
N LYS A 370 5.49 4.77 16.41
CA LYS A 370 4.35 5.63 16.02
C LYS A 370 4.20 5.73 14.49
N THR A 371 5.31 5.66 13.77
CA THR A 371 5.39 5.68 12.30
C THR A 371 4.37 4.76 11.60
N ILE A 372 4.21 3.49 11.97
CA ILE A 372 3.36 2.56 11.19
C ILE A 372 1.89 2.96 11.23
N ALA A 373 1.35 3.26 12.43
CA ALA A 373 -0.05 3.65 12.59
C ALA A 373 -0.36 4.96 11.84
N TRP A 374 0.56 5.93 11.92
CA TRP A 374 0.45 7.21 11.21
C TRP A 374 0.50 7.02 9.69
N SER A 375 1.41 6.19 9.20
CA SER A 375 1.56 5.86 7.77
C SER A 375 0.30 5.17 7.23
N SER A 376 -0.27 4.22 7.98
CA SER A 376 -1.53 3.55 7.64
C SER A 376 -2.71 4.52 7.59
N MET A 377 -2.80 5.47 8.53
CA MET A 377 -3.85 6.48 8.52
C MET A 377 -3.71 7.47 7.38
N VAL A 378 -2.50 7.96 7.10
CA VAL A 378 -2.23 8.84 5.96
C VAL A 378 -2.64 8.15 4.66
N SER A 379 -2.15 6.94 4.41
CA SER A 379 -2.54 6.15 3.23
C SER A 379 -4.05 5.88 3.20
N GLY A 380 -4.67 5.63 4.35
CA GLY A 380 -6.10 5.40 4.48
C GLY A 380 -6.93 6.61 4.05
N TYR A 381 -6.55 7.82 4.46
CA TYR A 381 -7.21 9.05 4.01
C TYR A 381 -7.07 9.23 2.49
N VAL A 382 -5.87 9.03 1.94
CA VAL A 382 -5.62 9.16 0.49
C VAL A 382 -6.46 8.17 -0.32
N GLN A 383 -6.48 6.89 0.07
CA GLN A 383 -7.27 5.85 -0.61
C GLN A 383 -8.78 6.12 -0.58
N ASN A 384 -9.25 6.88 0.40
CA ASN A 384 -10.65 7.29 0.55
C ASN A 384 -10.96 8.65 -0.10
N GLY A 385 -10.05 9.22 -0.89
CA GLY A 385 -10.23 10.52 -1.55
C GLY A 385 -10.21 11.72 -0.60
N ARG A 386 -9.76 11.55 0.64
CA ARG A 386 -9.66 12.58 1.69
C ARG A 386 -8.26 13.18 1.74
N GLY A 387 -7.82 13.75 0.61
CA GLY A 387 -6.44 14.23 0.44
C GLY A 387 -6.05 15.40 1.34
N GLU A 388 -6.98 16.29 1.67
CA GLU A 388 -6.72 17.42 2.56
C GLU A 388 -6.43 16.94 3.99
N GLU A 389 -7.23 15.99 4.50
CA GLU A 389 -7.03 15.40 5.82
C GLU A 389 -5.74 14.57 5.89
N ALA A 390 -5.37 13.89 4.79
CA ALA A 390 -4.08 13.20 4.69
C ALA A 390 -2.90 14.17 4.85
N LEU A 391 -2.93 15.32 4.16
CA LEU A 391 -1.90 16.34 4.25
C LEU A 391 -1.83 16.99 5.64
N GLU A 392 -2.98 17.20 6.27
CA GLU A 392 -3.02 17.75 7.63
C GLU A 392 -2.45 16.75 8.65
N LEU A 393 -2.80 15.47 8.53
CA LEU A 393 -2.20 14.43 9.37
C LEU A 393 -0.69 14.31 9.14
N PHE A 394 -0.23 14.42 7.89
CA PHE A 394 1.20 14.45 7.57
C PHE A 394 1.93 15.63 8.20
N ARG A 395 1.33 16.84 8.19
CA ARG A 395 1.91 17.99 8.91
C ARG A 395 1.98 17.72 10.41
N ARG A 396 0.92 17.18 11.01
CA ARG A 396 0.91 16.80 12.44
C ARG A 396 2.00 15.79 12.76
N MET A 397 2.29 14.85 11.86
CA MET A 397 3.36 13.85 12.00
C MET A 397 4.72 14.51 12.24
N PHE A 398 5.03 15.59 11.51
CA PHE A 398 6.25 16.38 11.73
C PHE A 398 6.25 17.12 13.06
N HIS A 399 5.14 17.78 13.42
CA HIS A 399 5.04 18.55 14.66
C HIS A 399 5.19 17.66 15.91
N GLU A 400 4.71 16.42 15.84
CA GLU A 400 4.84 15.43 16.91
C GLU A 400 6.18 14.66 16.88
N GLY A 401 7.09 15.00 15.96
CA GLY A 401 8.41 14.37 15.86
C GLY A 401 8.37 12.90 15.43
N VAL A 402 7.28 12.45 14.81
CA VAL A 402 7.16 11.08 14.30
C VAL A 402 8.00 10.93 13.04
N LYS A 403 8.88 9.94 13.01
CA LYS A 403 9.74 9.67 11.85
C LYS A 403 8.87 9.33 10.64
N VAL A 404 9.00 10.12 9.57
CA VAL A 404 8.37 9.88 8.27
C VAL A 404 9.14 8.80 7.51
N ASP A 405 8.42 7.90 6.86
CA ASP A 405 8.98 6.86 6.01
C ASP A 405 8.63 7.09 4.52
N GLN A 406 9.27 6.31 3.64
CA GLN A 406 9.07 6.40 2.19
C GLN A 406 7.63 6.07 1.78
N PHE A 407 6.95 5.17 2.51
CA PHE A 407 5.57 4.81 2.25
C PHE A 407 4.63 6.01 2.45
N THR A 408 4.78 6.72 3.58
CA THR A 408 4.03 7.96 3.86
C THR A 408 4.27 9.01 2.78
N LEU A 409 5.54 9.22 2.39
CA LEU A 409 5.90 10.19 1.34
C LEU A 409 5.27 9.83 -0.01
N THR A 410 5.23 8.53 -0.35
CA THR A 410 4.59 8.02 -1.56
C THR A 410 3.07 8.29 -1.53
N SER A 411 2.40 8.00 -0.41
CA SER A 411 0.97 8.28 -0.25
C SER A 411 0.66 9.78 -0.36
N ILE A 412 1.47 10.64 0.24
CA ILE A 412 1.28 12.09 0.17
C ILE A 412 1.58 12.65 -1.22
N ALA A 413 2.58 12.12 -1.93
CA ALA A 413 2.83 12.47 -3.32
C ALA A 413 1.61 12.11 -4.20
N ALA A 414 1.01 10.93 -4.00
CA ALA A 414 -0.23 10.55 -4.67
C ALA A 414 -1.40 11.49 -4.33
N ALA A 415 -1.57 11.87 -3.06
CA ALA A 415 -2.57 12.87 -2.66
C ALA A 415 -2.40 14.21 -3.39
N CYS A 416 -1.14 14.66 -3.54
CA CYS A 416 -0.83 15.88 -4.27
C CYS A 416 -1.12 15.74 -5.77
N SER A 417 -0.80 14.58 -6.34
CA SER A 417 -1.07 14.18 -7.73
C SER A 417 -2.56 14.23 -8.06
N ASP A 418 -3.39 13.64 -7.19
CA ASP A 418 -4.84 13.56 -7.38
C ASP A 418 -5.53 14.92 -7.22
N ALA A 419 -5.10 15.71 -6.23
CA ALA A 419 -5.60 17.06 -6.01
C ALA A 419 -5.00 18.10 -6.99
N GLY A 420 -3.92 17.77 -7.70
CA GLY A 420 -3.26 18.68 -8.65
C GLY A 420 -2.57 19.88 -7.98
N ILE A 421 -1.97 19.69 -6.80
CA ILE A 421 -1.42 20.74 -5.94
C ILE A 421 0.12 20.83 -6.00
N LEU A 422 0.61 21.49 -7.04
CA LEU A 422 2.04 21.53 -7.41
C LEU A 422 2.96 22.03 -6.27
N GLU A 423 2.56 23.06 -5.54
CA GLU A 423 3.45 23.71 -4.57
C GLU A 423 3.69 22.83 -3.32
N GLN A 424 2.66 22.12 -2.84
CA GLN A 424 2.80 21.12 -1.79
C GLN A 424 3.56 19.91 -2.31
N GLY A 425 3.31 19.50 -3.56
CA GLY A 425 4.11 18.47 -4.22
C GLY A 425 5.61 18.77 -4.21
N ARG A 426 6.00 20.02 -4.52
CA ARG A 426 7.39 20.50 -4.41
C ARG A 426 7.92 20.46 -2.98
N GLN A 427 7.11 20.83 -2.00
CA GLN A 427 7.48 20.74 -0.58
C GLN A 427 7.72 19.29 -0.15
N VAL A 428 6.88 18.35 -0.61
CA VAL A 428 7.01 16.92 -0.36
C VAL A 428 8.30 16.39 -1.00
N HIS A 429 8.57 16.74 -2.26
CA HIS A 429 9.81 16.35 -2.93
C HIS A 429 11.05 16.89 -2.21
N ALA A 430 11.08 18.18 -1.85
CA ALA A 430 12.17 18.76 -1.06
C ALA A 430 12.31 18.10 0.33
N CYS A 431 11.21 17.61 0.90
CA CYS A 431 11.24 16.86 2.16
C CYS A 431 11.92 15.50 2.00
N VAL A 432 11.65 14.78 0.90
CA VAL A 432 12.33 13.51 0.58
C VAL A 432 13.85 13.71 0.58
N GLU A 433 14.33 14.74 -0.14
CA GLU A 433 15.75 15.04 -0.26
C GLU A 433 16.37 15.44 1.10
N LYS A 434 15.69 16.29 1.88
CA LYS A 434 16.18 16.74 3.19
C LYS A 434 16.27 15.64 4.23
N LEU A 435 15.36 14.67 4.19
CA LEU A 435 15.36 13.52 5.09
C LEU A 435 16.46 12.50 4.74
N GLY A 436 17.14 12.68 3.60
CA GLY A 436 18.18 11.76 3.13
C GLY A 436 17.63 10.39 2.73
N HIS A 437 16.33 10.29 2.45
CA HIS A 437 15.76 9.06 1.91
C HIS A 437 16.30 8.83 0.50
N GLY A 438 16.87 7.65 0.25
CA GLY A 438 17.10 7.21 -1.12
C GLY A 438 15.76 7.12 -1.86
N PHE A 439 15.75 7.41 -3.16
CA PHE A 439 14.58 7.16 -4.00
C PHE A 439 14.55 5.67 -4.33
N ASP A 440 13.56 4.96 -3.78
CA ASP A 440 13.20 3.65 -4.32
C ASP A 440 12.34 3.84 -5.58
N THR A 441 12.10 2.74 -6.29
CA THR A 441 11.33 2.76 -7.54
C THR A 441 9.93 3.38 -7.36
N PHE A 442 9.26 3.09 -6.23
CA PHE A 442 7.89 3.51 -5.99
C PHE A 442 7.82 5.01 -5.69
N LEU A 443 8.69 5.53 -4.83
CA LEU A 443 8.75 6.94 -4.51
C LEU A 443 9.19 7.77 -5.73
N ALA A 444 10.17 7.29 -6.51
CA ALA A 444 10.61 7.94 -7.75
C ALA A 444 9.44 8.07 -8.75
N SER A 445 8.68 6.99 -8.95
CA SER A 445 7.51 7.01 -9.82
C SER A 445 6.41 7.91 -9.28
N ALA A 446 6.15 7.90 -7.97
CA ALA A 446 5.09 8.71 -7.37
C ALA A 446 5.39 10.21 -7.44
N ILE A 447 6.65 10.62 -7.25
CA ILE A 447 7.07 12.01 -7.40
C ILE A 447 6.99 12.46 -8.86
N THR A 448 7.41 11.60 -9.80
CA THR A 448 7.30 11.88 -11.24
C THR A 448 5.84 12.03 -11.69
N ASP A 449 4.97 11.08 -11.28
CA ASP A 449 3.53 11.12 -11.53
C ASP A 449 2.88 12.36 -10.90
N MET A 450 3.29 12.71 -9.67
CA MET A 450 2.83 13.92 -8.98
C MET A 450 3.12 15.17 -9.81
N TYR A 451 4.36 15.38 -10.27
CA TYR A 451 4.70 16.57 -11.06
C TYR A 451 3.89 16.63 -12.36
N ALA A 452 3.77 15.51 -13.07
CA ALA A 452 3.01 15.41 -14.30
C ALA A 452 1.53 15.75 -14.08
N LYS A 453 0.86 15.08 -13.13
CA LYS A 453 -0.57 15.29 -12.81
C LYS A 453 -0.86 16.61 -12.07
N CYS A 454 0.16 17.31 -11.59
CA CYS A 454 0.07 18.71 -11.16
C CYS A 454 0.26 19.72 -12.31
N GLY A 455 0.49 19.26 -13.54
CA GLY A 455 0.63 20.09 -14.73
C GLY A 455 2.04 20.63 -14.96
N SER A 456 3.07 20.06 -14.32
CA SER A 456 4.49 20.41 -14.53
C SER A 456 5.25 19.25 -15.17
N LEU A 457 5.05 19.04 -16.47
CA LEU A 457 5.73 17.97 -17.22
C LEU A 457 7.25 18.17 -17.23
N GLU A 458 7.72 19.42 -17.24
CA GLU A 458 9.15 19.73 -17.20
C GLU A 458 9.81 19.24 -15.90
N ASP A 459 9.18 19.49 -14.75
CA ASP A 459 9.70 19.01 -13.45
C ASP A 459 9.67 17.48 -13.39
N ALA A 460 8.63 16.85 -13.94
CA ALA A 460 8.55 15.38 -14.05
C ALA A 460 9.69 14.79 -14.90
N CYS A 461 10.06 15.47 -16.00
CA CYS A 461 11.19 15.04 -16.83
C CYS A 461 12.53 15.21 -16.11
N LYS A 462 12.70 16.30 -15.35
CA LYS A 462 13.90 16.51 -14.53
C LYS A 462 14.07 15.41 -13.49
N THR A 463 12.97 15.04 -12.80
CA THR A 463 13.03 13.94 -11.82
C THR A 463 13.32 12.61 -12.52
N PHE A 464 12.64 12.30 -13.62
CA PHE A 464 12.89 11.10 -14.42
C PHE A 464 14.38 10.95 -14.80
N ASN A 465 14.98 12.01 -15.35
CA ASN A 465 16.38 12.01 -15.78
C ASN A 465 17.38 11.95 -14.62
N SER A 466 16.98 12.32 -13.40
CA SER A 466 17.87 12.26 -12.23
C SER A 466 18.02 10.85 -11.65
N PHE A 467 17.09 9.94 -11.95
CA PHE A 467 17.10 8.58 -11.40
C PHE A 467 17.89 7.61 -12.29
N HIS A 468 18.90 6.95 -11.70
CA HIS A 468 19.76 6.00 -12.40
C HIS A 468 19.12 4.59 -12.53
N SER A 469 18.11 4.29 -11.70
CA SER A 469 17.36 3.03 -11.72
C SER A 469 16.08 3.18 -12.55
N GLN A 470 16.22 3.05 -13.86
CA GLN A 470 15.10 3.14 -14.79
C GLN A 470 14.29 1.83 -14.79
N ASN A 471 13.35 1.70 -13.85
CA ASN A 471 12.42 0.57 -13.77
C ASN A 471 11.22 0.78 -14.72
N VAL A 472 10.61 -0.33 -15.16
CA VAL A 472 9.35 -0.38 -15.94
C VAL A 472 8.28 0.58 -15.40
N VAL A 473 8.11 0.67 -14.07
CA VAL A 473 7.10 1.54 -13.45
C VAL A 473 7.36 3.02 -13.74
N LEU A 474 8.62 3.46 -13.63
CA LEU A 474 9.01 4.85 -13.87
C LEU A 474 8.87 5.23 -15.35
N TRP A 475 9.29 4.35 -16.27
CA TRP A 475 9.08 4.53 -17.72
C TRP A 475 7.59 4.60 -18.08
N THR A 476 6.79 3.70 -17.51
CA THR A 476 5.34 3.67 -17.72
C THR A 476 4.70 4.98 -17.25
N SER A 477 5.11 5.48 -16.09
CA SER A 477 4.62 6.76 -15.55
C SER A 477 4.94 7.94 -16.45
N ILE A 478 6.18 8.05 -16.96
CA ILE A 478 6.55 9.17 -17.84
C ILE A 478 5.86 9.07 -19.21
N ILE A 479 5.76 7.87 -19.81
CA ILE A 479 5.05 7.66 -21.09
C ILE A 479 3.57 8.06 -20.94
N GLY A 480 2.90 7.61 -19.88
CA GLY A 480 1.52 7.99 -19.57
C GLY A 480 1.36 9.49 -19.30
N SER A 481 2.37 10.13 -18.70
CA SER A 481 2.38 11.58 -18.46
C SER A 481 2.42 12.38 -19.76
N TYR A 482 3.27 12.00 -20.71
CA TYR A 482 3.29 12.64 -22.04
C TYR A 482 1.96 12.42 -22.79
N ALA A 483 1.37 11.23 -22.70
CA ALA A 483 0.04 10.94 -23.25
C ALA A 483 -1.04 11.87 -22.63
N LEU A 484 -1.03 12.03 -21.31
CA LEU A 484 -1.95 12.90 -20.56
C LEU A 484 -1.78 14.38 -20.93
N HIS A 485 -0.59 14.80 -21.36
CA HIS A 485 -0.32 16.16 -21.82
C HIS A 485 -0.58 16.38 -23.32
N GLY A 486 -1.05 15.35 -24.04
CA GLY A 486 -1.32 15.40 -25.48
C GLY A 486 -0.05 15.35 -26.34
N GLN A 487 1.10 15.05 -25.76
CA GLN A 487 2.40 14.93 -26.44
C GLN A 487 2.64 13.48 -26.89
N GLY A 488 1.74 12.98 -27.74
CA GLY A 488 1.69 11.56 -28.08
C GLY A 488 2.90 11.06 -28.89
N LYS A 489 3.54 11.92 -29.69
CA LYS A 489 4.73 11.53 -30.47
C LYS A 489 5.94 11.34 -29.57
N GLU A 490 6.13 12.23 -28.60
CA GLU A 490 7.17 12.17 -27.59
C GLU A 490 6.98 10.95 -26.68
N ALA A 491 5.73 10.62 -26.32
CA ALA A 491 5.42 9.39 -25.59
C ALA A 491 5.86 8.12 -26.35
N ILE A 492 5.65 8.07 -27.68
CA ILE A 492 6.09 6.96 -28.52
C ILE A 492 7.63 6.91 -28.58
N GLN A 493 8.31 8.04 -28.70
CA GLN A 493 9.78 8.09 -28.68
C GLN A 493 10.36 7.57 -27.36
N LEU A 494 9.73 7.89 -26.23
CA LEU A 494 10.10 7.35 -24.93
C LEU A 494 9.87 5.84 -24.85
N PHE A 495 8.76 5.35 -25.39
CA PHE A 495 8.50 3.91 -25.47
C PHE A 495 9.55 3.18 -26.33
N GLU A 496 9.91 3.73 -27.49
CA GLU A 496 10.97 3.17 -28.33
C GLU A 496 12.33 3.20 -27.61
N SER A 497 12.62 4.22 -26.82
CA SER A 497 13.84 4.30 -26.00
C SER A 497 13.84 3.22 -24.89
N MET A 498 12.72 3.00 -24.22
CA MET A 498 12.54 1.91 -23.25
C MET A 498 12.85 0.53 -23.85
N LEU A 499 12.40 0.30 -25.10
CA LEU A 499 12.70 -0.93 -25.82
C LEU A 499 14.19 -1.06 -26.18
N GLN A 500 14.84 0.04 -26.58
CA GLN A 500 16.28 0.07 -26.86
C GLN A 500 17.12 -0.27 -25.63
N ASP A 501 16.68 0.19 -24.45
CA ASP A 501 17.29 -0.12 -23.16
C ASP A 501 16.97 -1.54 -22.65
N LYS A 502 16.26 -2.34 -23.45
CA LYS A 502 15.86 -3.73 -23.15
C LYS A 502 15.00 -3.86 -21.89
N ILE A 503 14.25 -2.81 -21.58
CA ILE A 503 13.31 -2.80 -20.47
C ILE A 503 11.98 -3.32 -21.00
N MET A 504 11.51 -4.45 -20.48
CA MET A 504 10.29 -5.10 -20.96
C MET A 504 9.05 -4.27 -20.58
N PRO A 505 8.24 -3.82 -21.55
CA PRO A 505 6.94 -3.20 -21.29
C PRO A 505 5.98 -4.17 -20.62
N ASN A 506 5.04 -3.61 -19.85
CA ASN A 506 3.92 -4.36 -19.29
C ASN A 506 2.59 -3.83 -19.84
N GLU A 507 1.49 -4.43 -19.39
CA GLU A 507 0.11 -4.05 -19.73
C GLU A 507 -0.14 -2.54 -19.55
N ILE A 508 0.33 -1.96 -18.44
CA ILE A 508 0.12 -0.53 -18.15
C ILE A 508 0.90 0.36 -19.12
N THR A 509 2.11 -0.05 -19.53
CA THR A 509 2.91 0.67 -20.53
C THR A 509 2.13 0.81 -21.84
N PHE A 510 1.50 -0.26 -22.31
CA PHE A 510 0.73 -0.24 -23.56
C PHE A 510 -0.53 0.61 -23.47
N VAL A 511 -1.22 0.64 -22.33
CA VAL A 511 -2.32 1.61 -22.10
C VAL A 511 -1.82 3.05 -22.28
N GLY A 512 -0.63 3.37 -21.75
CA GLY A 512 0.01 4.68 -21.94
C GLY A 512 0.29 5.01 -23.41
N VAL A 513 0.88 4.08 -24.16
CA VAL A 513 1.20 4.25 -25.59
C VAL A 513 -0.06 4.38 -26.45
N LEU A 514 -1.07 3.55 -26.21
CA LEU A 514 -2.33 3.61 -26.95
C LEU A 514 -3.12 4.88 -26.63
N SER A 515 -3.08 5.35 -25.38
CA SER A 515 -3.65 6.65 -24.98
C SER A 515 -2.92 7.81 -25.68
N ALA A 516 -1.59 7.74 -25.80
CA ALA A 516 -0.81 8.71 -26.56
C ALA A 516 -1.21 8.73 -28.04
N CYS A 517 -1.38 7.55 -28.65
CA CYS A 517 -1.88 7.43 -30.02
C CYS A 517 -3.27 8.04 -30.15
N SER A 518 -4.19 7.74 -29.23
CA SER A 518 -5.55 8.30 -29.20
C SER A 518 -5.55 9.82 -29.13
N HIS A 519 -4.78 10.40 -28.20
CA HIS A 519 -4.72 11.84 -28.01
C HIS A 519 -4.03 12.60 -29.15
N ALA A 520 -3.15 11.94 -29.90
CA ALA A 520 -2.45 12.52 -31.06
C ALA A 520 -3.07 12.12 -32.42
N GLY A 521 -4.10 11.29 -32.44
CA GLY A 521 -4.76 10.82 -33.66
C GLY A 521 -3.90 9.88 -34.52
N LEU A 522 -2.95 9.16 -33.93
CA LEU A 522 -2.00 8.29 -34.62
C LEU A 522 -2.60 6.89 -34.83
N VAL A 523 -3.60 6.77 -35.71
CA VAL A 523 -4.38 5.53 -35.92
C VAL A 523 -3.50 4.34 -36.32
N GLU A 524 -2.60 4.54 -37.28
CA GLU A 524 -1.72 3.48 -37.79
C GLU A 524 -0.74 2.98 -36.73
N GLU A 525 -0.11 3.89 -35.98
CA GLU A 525 0.77 3.53 -34.86
C GLU A 525 0.00 2.83 -33.74
N GLY A 526 -1.24 3.25 -33.46
CA GLY A 526 -2.11 2.57 -32.49
C GLY A 526 -2.34 1.11 -32.84
N TYR A 527 -2.67 0.78 -34.10
CA TYR A 527 -2.80 -0.61 -34.54
C TYR A 527 -1.49 -1.38 -34.58
N LYS A 528 -0.37 -0.72 -34.89
CA LYS A 528 0.96 -1.32 -34.83
C LYS A 528 1.31 -1.75 -33.41
N TYR A 529 1.17 -0.85 -32.43
CA TYR A 529 1.48 -1.15 -31.03
C TYR A 529 0.48 -2.09 -30.38
N PHE A 530 -0.81 -2.02 -30.74
CA PHE A 530 -1.81 -2.98 -30.27
C PHE A 530 -1.49 -4.42 -30.71
N ARG A 531 -1.01 -4.61 -31.95
CA ARG A 531 -0.57 -5.93 -32.42
C ARG A 531 0.75 -6.36 -31.77
N SER A 532 1.73 -5.46 -31.71
CA SER A 532 3.04 -5.75 -31.08
C SER A 532 2.88 -6.19 -29.62
N MET A 533 1.95 -5.60 -28.87
CA MET A 533 1.60 -6.02 -27.51
C MET A 533 1.24 -7.53 -27.44
N GLN A 534 0.47 -8.03 -28.41
CA GLN A 534 0.00 -9.41 -28.44
C GLN A 534 1.07 -10.36 -29.01
N GLU A 535 1.68 -9.97 -30.14
CA GLU A 535 2.57 -10.81 -30.93
C GLU A 535 4.00 -10.84 -30.38
N ASP A 536 4.56 -9.69 -30.04
CA ASP A 536 5.97 -9.56 -29.64
C ASP A 536 6.14 -9.70 -28.11
N HIS A 537 5.15 -9.25 -27.34
CA HIS A 537 5.23 -9.20 -25.88
C HIS A 537 4.33 -10.24 -25.16
N GLY A 538 3.46 -10.93 -25.90
CA GLY A 538 2.58 -11.97 -25.33
C GLY A 538 1.57 -11.43 -24.30
N ILE A 539 1.25 -10.12 -24.33
CA ILE A 539 0.34 -9.47 -23.40
C ILE A 539 -1.08 -9.60 -23.93
N VAL A 540 -1.97 -10.18 -23.12
CA VAL A 540 -3.40 -10.30 -23.45
C VAL A 540 -4.08 -8.94 -23.24
N PRO A 541 -4.76 -8.38 -24.25
CA PRO A 541 -5.43 -7.10 -24.11
C PRO A 541 -6.56 -7.16 -23.07
N ASP A 542 -6.49 -6.29 -22.07
CA ASP A 542 -7.58 -6.01 -21.12
C ASP A 542 -8.48 -4.84 -21.62
N ILE A 543 -9.60 -4.61 -20.92
CA ILE A 543 -10.63 -3.61 -21.25
C ILE A 543 -10.07 -2.20 -21.47
N GLU A 544 -9.01 -1.83 -20.76
CA GLU A 544 -8.36 -0.51 -20.89
C GLU A 544 -7.71 -0.34 -22.27
N HIS A 545 -7.04 -1.38 -22.79
CA HIS A 545 -6.42 -1.35 -24.12
C HIS A 545 -7.47 -1.21 -25.22
N TYR A 546 -8.55 -1.99 -25.12
CA TYR A 546 -9.66 -1.90 -26.06
C TYR A 546 -10.34 -0.53 -26.00
N THR A 547 -10.50 0.03 -24.81
CA THR A 547 -11.06 1.38 -24.62
C THR A 547 -10.18 2.43 -25.30
N CYS A 548 -8.85 2.33 -25.19
CA CYS A 548 -7.94 3.23 -25.90
C CYS A 548 -8.07 3.13 -27.42
N MET A 549 -8.24 1.93 -27.97
CA MET A 549 -8.44 1.74 -29.41
C MET A 549 -9.79 2.29 -29.90
N VAL A 550 -10.87 2.09 -29.13
CA VAL A 550 -12.18 2.66 -29.44
C VAL A 550 -12.14 4.20 -29.33
N ASP A 551 -11.44 4.76 -28.35
CA ASP A 551 -11.22 6.20 -28.22
C ASP A 551 -10.44 6.76 -29.42
N LEU A 552 -9.36 6.10 -29.82
CA LEU A 552 -8.53 6.47 -30.98
C LEU A 552 -9.35 6.52 -32.27
N LEU A 553 -10.08 5.45 -32.58
CA LEU A 553 -10.95 5.38 -33.77
C LEU A 553 -12.09 6.39 -33.69
N GLY A 554 -12.68 6.55 -32.51
CA GLY A 554 -13.75 7.50 -32.24
C GLY A 554 -13.32 8.95 -32.48
N ARG A 555 -12.18 9.37 -31.91
CA ARG A 555 -11.63 10.72 -32.12
C ARG A 555 -11.23 10.96 -33.58
N ALA A 556 -10.70 9.96 -34.27
CA ALA A 556 -10.40 10.01 -35.70
C ALA A 556 -11.65 10.09 -36.61
N GLY A 557 -12.88 9.97 -36.05
CA GLY A 557 -14.12 10.00 -36.81
C GLY A 557 -14.44 8.69 -37.52
N LEU A 558 -13.67 7.63 -37.27
CA LEU A 558 -13.82 6.30 -37.86
C LEU A 558 -14.84 5.47 -37.06
N LEU A 559 -16.04 6.01 -36.90
CA LEU A 559 -17.07 5.48 -36.00
C LEU A 559 -17.52 4.06 -36.34
N GLU A 560 -17.71 3.75 -37.62
CA GLU A 560 -18.09 2.38 -38.04
C GLU A 560 -16.96 1.39 -37.73
N LYS A 561 -15.70 1.74 -38.01
CA LYS A 561 -14.56 0.89 -37.63
C LYS A 561 -14.47 0.67 -36.13
N ALA A 562 -14.79 1.69 -35.32
CA ALA A 562 -14.81 1.57 -33.86
C ALA A 562 -15.91 0.59 -33.40
N LYS A 563 -17.08 0.62 -34.05
CA LYS A 563 -18.18 -0.31 -33.78
C LYS A 563 -17.83 -1.74 -34.20
N ASP A 564 -17.26 -1.91 -35.39
CA ASP A 564 -16.82 -3.22 -35.89
C ASP A 564 -15.77 -3.81 -34.94
N PHE A 565 -14.80 -3.00 -34.50
CA PHE A 565 -13.78 -3.41 -33.52
C PHE A 565 -14.38 -3.91 -32.19
N ILE A 566 -15.46 -3.29 -31.69
CA ILE A 566 -16.16 -3.74 -30.48
C ILE A 566 -16.77 -5.14 -30.66
N HIS A 567 -17.33 -5.41 -31.84
CA HIS A 567 -17.96 -6.68 -32.15
C HIS A 567 -16.93 -7.78 -32.44
N GLU A 568 -15.91 -7.50 -33.24
CA GLU A 568 -14.85 -8.45 -33.62
C GLU A 568 -14.08 -8.97 -32.41
N ASN A 569 -13.83 -8.13 -31.41
CA ASN A 569 -13.12 -8.51 -30.19
C ASN A 569 -14.03 -9.06 -29.08
N ASN A 570 -15.33 -9.25 -29.34
CA ASN A 570 -16.32 -9.75 -28.37
C ASN A 570 -16.45 -8.93 -27.06
N ILE A 571 -16.15 -7.63 -27.11
CA ILE A 571 -16.15 -6.72 -25.95
C ILE A 571 -17.45 -5.92 -25.79
N SER A 572 -18.49 -6.26 -26.54
CA SER A 572 -19.79 -5.57 -26.52
C SER A 572 -20.52 -5.59 -25.18
N HIS A 573 -20.11 -6.47 -24.25
CA HIS A 573 -20.66 -6.59 -22.91
C HIS A 573 -20.08 -5.59 -21.91
N HIS A 574 -18.99 -4.90 -22.27
CA HIS A 574 -18.40 -3.86 -21.45
C HIS A 574 -19.02 -2.50 -21.73
N THR A 575 -19.45 -1.80 -20.68
CA THR A 575 -20.12 -0.49 -20.75
C THR A 575 -19.17 0.65 -21.14
N VAL A 576 -17.91 0.56 -20.69
CA VAL A 576 -16.90 1.61 -20.86
C VAL A 576 -16.57 1.85 -22.34
N VAL A 577 -16.55 0.82 -23.18
CA VAL A 577 -16.30 0.98 -24.63
C VAL A 577 -17.44 1.68 -25.33
N TRP A 578 -18.69 1.37 -24.98
CA TRP A 578 -19.86 2.08 -25.50
C TRP A 578 -19.92 3.53 -25.04
N ARG A 579 -19.56 3.81 -23.77
CA ARG A 579 -19.44 5.18 -23.24
C ARG A 579 -18.42 6.01 -24.04
N THR A 580 -17.30 5.40 -24.39
CA THR A 580 -16.22 6.02 -25.17
C THR A 580 -16.67 6.32 -26.60
N LEU A 581 -17.27 5.32 -27.27
CA LEU A 581 -17.85 5.49 -28.61
C LEU A 581 -18.96 6.56 -28.63
N LEU A 582 -19.80 6.59 -27.61
CA LEU A 582 -20.88 7.56 -27.45
C LEU A 582 -20.35 9.00 -27.34
N SER A 583 -19.25 9.20 -26.62
CA SER A 583 -18.57 10.51 -26.57
C SER A 583 -18.09 10.94 -27.96
N ALA A 584 -17.49 10.02 -28.73
CA ALA A 584 -17.05 10.30 -30.11
C ALA A 584 -18.22 10.61 -31.06
N CYS A 585 -19.33 9.87 -30.95
CA CYS A 585 -20.53 10.12 -31.76
C CYS A 585 -21.10 11.52 -31.53
N ARG A 586 -21.02 12.05 -30.31
CA ARG A 586 -21.42 13.43 -29.99
C ARG A 586 -20.53 14.45 -30.69
N VAL A 587 -19.22 14.23 -30.70
CA VAL A 587 -18.25 15.14 -31.35
C VAL A 587 -18.46 15.17 -32.86
N HIS A 588 -18.65 14.01 -33.48
CA HIS A 588 -18.84 13.86 -34.93
C HIS A 588 -20.30 13.96 -35.40
N ASN A 589 -21.22 14.31 -34.49
CA ASN A 589 -22.66 14.47 -34.75
C ASN A 589 -23.34 13.24 -35.40
N ASN A 590 -22.87 12.03 -35.12
CA ASN A 590 -23.50 10.79 -35.60
C ASN A 590 -24.59 10.34 -34.61
N ILE A 591 -25.81 10.83 -34.84
CA ILE A 591 -26.92 10.66 -33.91
C ILE A 591 -27.44 9.20 -33.88
N GLU A 592 -27.33 8.46 -34.98
CA GLU A 592 -27.83 7.07 -35.04
C GLU A 592 -26.98 6.14 -34.20
N MET A 593 -25.65 6.20 -34.36
CA MET A 593 -24.74 5.40 -33.55
C MET A 593 -24.75 5.82 -32.07
N ALA A 594 -24.95 7.12 -31.77
CA ALA A 594 -25.11 7.59 -30.40
C ALA A 594 -26.33 6.98 -29.68
N ILE A 595 -27.44 6.77 -30.39
CA ILE A 595 -28.62 6.08 -29.81
C ILE A 595 -28.28 4.63 -29.51
N GLN A 596 -27.66 3.92 -30.46
CA GLN A 596 -27.27 2.51 -30.28
C GLN A 596 -26.32 2.34 -29.07
N ALA A 597 -25.27 3.16 -28.99
CA ALA A 597 -24.31 3.12 -27.88
C ALA A 597 -24.98 3.42 -26.53
N SER A 598 -25.88 4.40 -26.48
CA SER A 598 -26.63 4.74 -25.27
C SER A 598 -27.57 3.62 -24.82
N GLU A 599 -28.26 2.96 -25.76
CA GLU A 599 -29.16 1.84 -25.45
C GLU A 599 -28.39 0.63 -24.88
N GLN A 600 -27.20 0.32 -25.42
CA GLN A 600 -26.33 -0.71 -24.85
C GLN A 600 -25.87 -0.33 -23.44
N GLN A 601 -25.45 0.92 -23.22
CA GLN A 601 -24.99 1.36 -21.91
C GLN A 601 -26.10 1.28 -20.84
N VAL A 602 -27.33 1.73 -21.15
CA VAL A 602 -28.49 1.63 -20.25
C VAL A 602 -28.87 0.17 -19.94
N ARG A 603 -28.67 -0.75 -20.90
CA ARG A 603 -28.95 -2.17 -20.73
C ARG A 603 -28.00 -2.83 -19.73
N PHE A 604 -26.72 -2.50 -19.78
CA PHE A 604 -25.69 -3.13 -18.94
C PHE A 604 -25.43 -2.38 -17.62
N GLU A 605 -25.52 -1.04 -17.60
CA GLU A 605 -25.38 -0.19 -16.42
C GLU A 605 -26.60 0.72 -16.24
N PRO A 606 -27.65 0.21 -15.57
CA PRO A 606 -28.91 0.94 -15.44
C PRO A 606 -28.86 2.13 -14.45
N CYS A 607 -27.69 2.37 -13.83
CA CYS A 607 -27.47 3.34 -12.76
C CYS A 607 -26.56 4.52 -13.17
N ASP A 608 -25.97 4.52 -14.38
CA ASP A 608 -25.10 5.61 -14.83
C ASP A 608 -25.91 6.87 -15.22
N PRO A 609 -25.74 8.01 -14.55
CA PRO A 609 -26.43 9.26 -14.90
C PRO A 609 -26.10 9.77 -16.32
N GLY A 610 -24.86 9.56 -16.79
CA GLY A 610 -24.37 10.13 -18.04
C GLY A 610 -25.17 9.67 -19.26
N SER A 611 -25.45 8.37 -19.31
CA SER A 611 -26.22 7.70 -20.35
C SER A 611 -27.62 8.28 -20.53
N TYR A 612 -28.35 8.46 -19.42
CA TYR A 612 -29.72 9.00 -19.43
C TYR A 612 -29.75 10.45 -19.90
N ILE A 613 -28.84 11.27 -19.38
CA ILE A 613 -28.76 12.69 -19.73
C ILE A 613 -28.49 12.85 -21.22
N LEU A 614 -27.52 12.10 -21.76
CA LEU A 614 -27.16 12.20 -23.17
C LEU A 614 -28.24 11.65 -24.10
N LEU A 615 -28.86 10.51 -23.79
CA LEU A 615 -29.95 9.97 -24.59
C LEU A 615 -31.19 10.89 -24.55
N SER A 616 -31.49 11.48 -23.38
CA SER A 616 -32.52 12.51 -23.23
C SER A 616 -32.22 13.73 -24.11
N HIS A 617 -30.97 14.20 -24.13
CA HIS A 617 -30.52 15.31 -24.98
C HIS A 617 -30.67 14.99 -26.47
N ILE A 618 -30.27 13.79 -26.90
CA ILE A 618 -30.42 13.34 -28.29
C ILE A 618 -31.90 13.29 -28.72
N HIS A 619 -32.78 12.78 -27.85
CA HIS A 619 -34.22 12.79 -28.12
C HIS A 619 -34.80 14.20 -28.17
N ALA A 620 -34.37 15.10 -27.29
CA ALA A 620 -34.76 16.51 -27.32
C ALA A 620 -34.32 17.20 -28.62
N ALA A 621 -33.07 17.00 -29.06
CA ALA A 621 -32.56 17.53 -30.32
C ALA A 621 -33.34 17.02 -31.54
N LYS A 622 -33.81 15.76 -31.51
CA LYS A 622 -34.72 15.17 -32.52
C LYS A 622 -36.21 15.58 -32.34
N ARG A 623 -36.52 16.56 -31.48
CA ARG A 623 -37.88 17.03 -31.12
C ARG A 623 -38.80 15.92 -30.59
N LYS A 624 -38.24 14.83 -30.07
CA LYS A 624 -38.95 13.70 -29.44
C LYS A 624 -39.07 13.91 -27.92
N TRP A 625 -39.70 15.01 -27.51
CA TRP A 625 -39.79 15.44 -26.11
C TRP A 625 -40.40 14.40 -25.17
N GLY A 626 -41.39 13.63 -25.64
CA GLY A 626 -42.00 12.56 -24.85
C GLY A 626 -41.02 11.46 -24.44
N GLN A 627 -40.05 11.10 -25.30
CA GLN A 627 -39.02 10.11 -24.96
C GLN A 627 -37.94 10.70 -24.05
N ALA A 628 -37.55 11.96 -24.29
CA ALA A 628 -36.62 12.68 -23.43
C ALA A 628 -37.15 12.83 -21.99
N PHE A 629 -38.45 13.11 -21.85
CA PHE A 629 -39.14 13.20 -20.55
C PHE A 629 -39.22 11.86 -19.84
N LYS A 630 -39.60 10.77 -20.54
CA LYS A 630 -39.62 9.41 -19.98
C LYS A 630 -38.26 8.99 -19.39
N LEU A 631 -37.17 9.30 -20.09
CA LEU A 631 -35.82 9.00 -19.61
C LEU A 631 -35.43 9.79 -18.35
N ARG A 632 -35.86 11.06 -18.24
CA ARG A 632 -35.62 11.87 -17.04
C ARG A 632 -36.43 11.36 -15.84
N ASN A 633 -37.69 10.97 -16.06
CA ASN A 633 -38.50 10.34 -15.00
C ASN A 633 -37.89 9.02 -14.55
N LEU A 634 -37.45 8.17 -15.48
CA LEU A 634 -36.79 6.90 -15.16
C LEU A 634 -35.50 7.11 -14.34
N MET A 635 -34.73 8.16 -14.66
CA MET A 635 -33.56 8.55 -13.89
C MET A 635 -33.92 8.96 -12.45
N GLN A 636 -35.04 9.68 -12.28
CA GLN A 636 -35.56 10.10 -10.97
C GLN A 636 -36.09 8.93 -10.14
N GLU A 637 -36.87 8.03 -10.75
CA GLU A 637 -37.40 6.82 -10.12
C GLU A 637 -36.29 5.91 -9.59
N ARG A 638 -35.15 5.86 -10.28
CA ARG A 638 -33.98 5.08 -9.88
C ARG A 638 -33.06 5.80 -8.89
N GLY A 639 -33.40 7.02 -8.46
CA GLY A 639 -32.59 7.80 -7.53
C GLY A 639 -31.24 8.25 -8.09
N ILE A 640 -31.08 8.25 -9.42
CA ILE A 640 -29.81 8.58 -10.09
C ILE A 640 -29.62 10.10 -10.07
N ARG A 641 -28.51 10.57 -9.48
CA ARG A 641 -28.20 12.00 -9.37
C ARG A 641 -27.01 12.39 -10.27
N LYS A 642 -27.13 13.53 -10.94
CA LYS A 642 -26.04 14.13 -11.72
C LYS A 642 -24.97 14.68 -10.77
N GLN A 643 -23.71 14.33 -10.99
CA GLN A 643 -22.59 14.99 -10.29
C GLN A 643 -22.45 16.45 -10.76
N PRO A 644 -22.36 17.41 -9.83
CA PRO A 644 -22.11 18.80 -10.18
C PRO A 644 -20.70 18.96 -10.75
N GLY A 645 -20.57 19.85 -11.73
CA GLY A 645 -19.26 20.27 -12.21
C GLY A 645 -18.60 21.18 -11.19
N GLN A 646 -17.45 20.77 -10.66
CA GLN A 646 -16.58 21.59 -9.82
C GLN A 646 -15.24 21.85 -10.53
N SER A 647 -14.68 23.04 -10.33
CA SER A 647 -13.31 23.37 -10.71
C SER A 647 -12.59 23.94 -9.50
N TRP A 648 -11.30 23.69 -9.38
CA TRP A 648 -10.51 24.25 -8.29
C TRP A 648 -9.17 24.77 -8.77
N ILE A 649 -8.67 25.77 -8.03
CA ILE A 649 -7.36 26.38 -8.24
C ILE A 649 -6.65 26.46 -6.88
N GLN A 650 -5.35 26.23 -6.89
CA GLN A 650 -4.53 26.39 -5.71
C GLN A 650 -3.76 27.70 -5.76
N LEU A 651 -3.96 28.55 -4.75
CA LEU A 651 -3.23 29.80 -4.55
C LEU A 651 -2.85 29.96 -3.09
N LYS A 652 -1.65 30.50 -2.82
CA LYS A 652 -1.18 30.81 -1.45
C LYS A 652 -1.35 29.63 -0.47
N ASN A 653 -1.01 28.41 -0.90
CA ASN A 653 -1.17 27.15 -0.16
C ASN A 653 -2.61 26.76 0.23
N LYS A 654 -3.63 27.38 -0.36
CA LYS A 654 -5.04 27.05 -0.14
C LYS A 654 -5.69 26.59 -1.45
N ILE A 655 -6.58 25.59 -1.35
CA ILE A 655 -7.41 25.14 -2.47
C ILE A 655 -8.70 25.97 -2.44
N HIS A 656 -9.05 26.54 -3.59
CA HIS A 656 -10.28 27.29 -3.81
C HIS A 656 -11.13 26.55 -4.82
N THR A 657 -12.27 26.03 -4.36
CA THR A 657 -13.20 25.23 -5.16
C THR A 657 -14.41 26.06 -5.57
N PHE A 658 -14.82 25.90 -6.83
CA PHE A 658 -15.93 26.63 -7.44
C PHE A 658 -16.94 25.64 -8.01
N VAL A 659 -18.20 25.83 -7.63
CA VAL A 659 -19.36 25.08 -8.15
C VAL A 659 -20.35 26.09 -8.69
N VAL A 660 -20.98 25.78 -9.82
CA VAL A 660 -21.97 26.68 -10.44
C VAL A 660 -23.10 26.96 -9.45
N GLY A 661 -23.34 28.25 -9.15
CA GLY A 661 -24.38 28.71 -8.24
C GLY A 661 -23.97 28.75 -6.76
N ASP A 662 -22.80 28.22 -6.39
CA ASP A 662 -22.25 28.39 -5.05
C ASP A 662 -21.67 29.80 -4.88
N ARG A 663 -22.11 30.49 -3.81
CA ARG A 663 -21.67 31.84 -3.43
C ARG A 663 -20.97 31.87 -2.07
N SER A 664 -20.53 30.71 -1.58
CA SER A 664 -19.84 30.58 -0.29
C SER A 664 -18.45 31.22 -0.25
N HIS A 665 -17.85 31.49 -1.42
CA HIS A 665 -16.50 32.04 -1.51
C HIS A 665 -16.45 33.49 -0.96
N PRO A 666 -15.47 33.86 -0.11
CA PRO A 666 -15.41 35.20 0.50
C PRO A 666 -15.34 36.37 -0.49
N GLN A 667 -14.77 36.13 -1.69
CA GLN A 667 -14.63 37.12 -2.76
C GLN A 667 -15.63 36.90 -3.92
N THR A 668 -16.77 36.29 -3.65
CA THR A 668 -17.76 35.94 -4.71
C THR A 668 -18.13 37.16 -5.55
N ASP A 669 -18.48 38.30 -4.94
CA ASP A 669 -18.96 39.46 -5.69
C ASP A 669 -17.88 40.02 -6.64
N GLU A 670 -16.64 40.13 -6.17
CA GLU A 670 -15.50 40.56 -6.99
C GLU A 670 -15.25 39.60 -8.17
N ILE A 671 -15.34 38.28 -7.94
CA ILE A 671 -15.12 37.27 -8.97
C ILE A 671 -16.19 37.36 -10.05
N TYR A 672 -17.46 37.49 -9.66
CA TYR A 672 -18.57 37.58 -10.61
C TYR A 672 -18.50 38.88 -11.42
N SER A 673 -18.27 40.03 -10.78
CA SER A 673 -18.13 41.32 -11.49
C SER A 673 -16.93 41.33 -12.45
N TYR A 674 -15.79 40.76 -12.05
CA TYR A 674 -14.65 40.64 -12.95
C TYR A 674 -14.91 39.67 -14.11
N LEU A 675 -15.63 38.58 -13.87
CA LEU A 675 -15.97 37.62 -14.91
C LEU A 675 -16.92 38.23 -15.94
N GLU A 676 -17.90 39.04 -15.51
CA GLU A 676 -18.76 39.80 -16.43
C GLU A 676 -17.93 40.76 -17.31
N TYR A 677 -17.03 41.54 -16.70
CA TYR A 677 -16.08 42.39 -17.43
C TYR A 677 -15.23 41.59 -18.42
N LEU A 678 -14.68 40.46 -17.98
CA LEU A 678 -13.84 39.59 -18.79
C LEU A 678 -14.63 39.08 -19.99
N ILE A 679 -15.83 38.53 -19.80
CA ILE A 679 -16.68 38.03 -20.88
C ILE A 679 -17.02 39.13 -21.89
N GLY A 680 -17.30 40.35 -21.43
CA GLY A 680 -17.49 41.51 -22.31
C GLY A 680 -16.26 41.74 -23.21
N ARG A 681 -15.07 41.75 -22.62
CA ARG A 681 -13.80 41.88 -23.36
C ARG A 681 -13.52 40.69 -24.30
N LEU A 682 -13.92 39.46 -23.93
CA LEU A 682 -13.79 38.31 -24.83
C LEU A 682 -14.70 38.46 -26.05
N LYS A 683 -15.94 38.95 -25.87
CA LYS A 683 -16.88 39.21 -26.97
C LYS A 683 -16.33 40.25 -27.96
N GLU A 684 -15.63 41.28 -27.48
CA GLU A 684 -14.92 42.24 -28.34
C GLU A 684 -13.80 41.60 -29.19
N LEU A 685 -13.16 40.53 -28.68
CA LEU A 685 -12.15 39.77 -29.41
C LEU A 685 -12.75 38.72 -30.37
N GLY A 686 -14.08 38.59 -30.42
CA GLY A 686 -14.77 37.66 -31.31
C GLY A 686 -15.25 36.36 -30.66
N TYR A 687 -15.17 36.21 -29.33
CA TYR A 687 -15.75 35.07 -28.63
C TYR A 687 -17.29 35.14 -28.66
N SER A 688 -17.93 34.06 -29.09
CA SER A 688 -19.38 33.88 -29.05
C SER A 688 -19.74 32.63 -28.23
N SER A 689 -20.66 32.78 -27.26
CA SER A 689 -21.15 31.67 -26.45
C SER A 689 -21.86 30.63 -27.32
N ARG A 690 -21.54 29.35 -27.14
CA ARG A 690 -22.16 28.24 -27.91
C ARG A 690 -23.53 27.85 -27.33
N THR A 691 -24.53 28.71 -27.51
CA THR A 691 -25.91 28.47 -26.99
C THR A 691 -26.61 27.29 -27.67
N ASP A 692 -26.15 26.88 -28.85
CA ASP A 692 -26.58 25.68 -29.58
C ASP A 692 -26.40 24.39 -28.75
N LEU A 693 -25.52 24.41 -27.75
CA LEU A 693 -25.24 23.29 -26.86
C LEU A 693 -26.21 23.21 -25.65
N VAL A 694 -27.01 24.26 -25.40
CA VAL A 694 -27.97 24.31 -24.28
C VAL A 694 -29.36 23.92 -24.80
N LEU A 695 -29.69 22.63 -24.65
CA LEU A 695 -30.92 22.02 -25.16
C LEU A 695 -32.16 22.24 -24.27
N HIS A 696 -32.10 23.17 -23.32
CA HIS A 696 -33.25 23.57 -22.50
C HIS A 696 -34.13 24.57 -23.26
N ASP A 697 -35.44 24.43 -23.14
CA ASP A 697 -36.43 25.36 -23.70
C ASP A 697 -36.51 26.61 -22.81
N VAL A 698 -35.47 27.44 -22.91
CA VAL A 698 -35.31 28.73 -22.22
C VAL A 698 -34.84 29.76 -23.23
N GLU A 699 -35.09 31.04 -22.98
CA GLU A 699 -34.68 32.13 -23.86
C GLU A 699 -33.15 32.13 -24.07
N GLU A 700 -32.68 32.53 -25.26
CA GLU A 700 -31.25 32.50 -25.62
C GLU A 700 -30.38 33.28 -24.62
N GLU A 701 -30.88 34.37 -24.05
CA GLU A 701 -30.20 35.14 -22.99
C GLU A 701 -29.99 34.32 -21.70
N GLN A 702 -30.93 33.46 -21.34
CA GLN A 702 -30.82 32.58 -20.17
C GLN A 702 -29.83 31.43 -20.43
N LYS A 703 -29.74 30.96 -21.69
CA LYS A 703 -28.72 29.99 -22.12
C LYS A 703 -27.31 30.58 -22.05
N GLU A 704 -27.13 31.81 -22.54
CA GLU A 704 -25.86 32.53 -22.44
C GLU A 704 -25.46 32.77 -20.98
N SER A 705 -26.40 33.24 -20.15
CA SER A 705 -26.15 33.48 -18.73
C SER A 705 -25.71 32.22 -17.99
N ALA A 706 -26.33 31.07 -18.28
CA ALA A 706 -25.92 29.78 -17.70
C ALA A 706 -24.50 29.35 -18.09
N LEU A 707 -24.08 29.61 -19.33
CA LEU A 707 -22.74 29.27 -19.83
C LEU A 707 -21.64 30.21 -19.30
N ASN A 708 -21.99 31.44 -18.96
CA ASN A 708 -21.05 32.45 -18.49
C ASN A 708 -20.46 32.12 -17.11
N TYR A 709 -21.24 31.47 -16.25
CA TYR A 709 -20.85 31.17 -14.86
C TYR A 709 -20.44 29.72 -14.62
N HIS A 710 -19.88 29.07 -15.64
CA HIS A 710 -19.26 27.76 -15.46
C HIS A 710 -18.11 27.80 -14.46
N SER A 711 -17.92 26.70 -13.71
CA SER A 711 -16.93 26.60 -12.64
C SER A 711 -15.50 26.93 -13.08
N GLU A 712 -15.16 26.60 -14.32
CA GLU A 712 -13.88 26.84 -14.97
C GLU A 712 -13.60 28.33 -15.10
N LYS A 713 -14.59 29.08 -15.61
CA LYS A 713 -14.52 30.52 -15.81
C LYS A 713 -14.42 31.26 -14.47
N LEU A 714 -15.16 30.81 -13.45
CA LEU A 714 -15.07 31.33 -12.09
C LEU A 714 -13.68 31.13 -11.47
N ALA A 715 -13.13 29.92 -11.59
CA ALA A 715 -11.80 29.60 -11.08
C ALA A 715 -10.70 30.43 -11.78
N ILE A 716 -10.81 30.62 -13.10
CA ILE A 716 -9.87 31.44 -13.88
C ILE A 716 -9.99 32.92 -13.50
N ALA A 717 -11.21 33.46 -13.39
CA ALA A 717 -11.44 34.83 -12.95
C ALA A 717 -10.79 35.09 -11.59
N TYR A 718 -11.04 34.21 -10.62
CA TYR A 718 -10.38 34.27 -9.31
C TYR A 718 -8.85 34.20 -9.41
N GLY A 719 -8.33 33.30 -10.25
CA GLY A 719 -6.92 33.15 -10.53
C GLY A 719 -6.27 34.42 -11.06
N ILE A 720 -6.93 35.13 -11.99
CA ILE A 720 -6.43 36.37 -12.57
C ILE A 720 -6.40 37.50 -11.53
N ILE A 721 -7.48 37.67 -10.75
CA ILE A 721 -7.57 38.71 -9.70
C ILE A 721 -6.49 38.49 -8.63
N SER A 722 -6.24 37.24 -8.28
CA SER A 722 -5.43 36.89 -7.11
C SER A 722 -3.94 36.69 -7.39
N THR A 723 -3.50 36.81 -8.65
CA THR A 723 -2.10 36.57 -9.03
C THR A 723 -1.52 37.69 -9.92
N PRO A 724 -0.21 37.97 -9.84
CA PRO A 724 0.45 38.95 -10.71
C PRO A 724 0.30 38.64 -12.20
N GLY A 725 0.23 39.67 -13.04
CA GLY A 725 0.17 39.56 -14.50
C GLY A 725 1.29 38.66 -15.07
N GLY A 726 0.95 37.84 -16.07
CA GLY A 726 1.88 36.89 -16.69
C GLY A 726 2.08 35.57 -15.91
N SER A 727 1.55 35.44 -14.68
CA SER A 727 1.69 34.18 -13.92
C SER A 727 0.80 33.08 -14.54
N PRO A 728 1.31 31.85 -14.72
CA PRO A 728 0.53 30.74 -15.26
C PRO A 728 -0.56 30.31 -14.28
N LEU A 729 -1.76 30.03 -14.80
CA LEU A 729 -2.89 29.57 -14.00
C LEU A 729 -3.07 28.07 -14.17
N ARG A 730 -3.28 27.34 -13.07
CA ARG A 730 -3.53 25.89 -13.08
C ARG A 730 -4.91 25.62 -12.51
N VAL A 731 -5.81 25.10 -13.33
CA VAL A 731 -7.19 24.81 -12.95
C VAL A 731 -7.46 23.33 -13.15
N MET A 732 -8.03 22.70 -12.14
CA MET A 732 -8.40 21.29 -12.19
C MET A 732 -9.91 21.15 -12.27
N LYS A 733 -10.39 20.16 -13.01
CA LYS A 733 -11.81 19.94 -13.30
C LYS A 733 -12.18 18.47 -13.08
N ASN A 734 -13.28 18.22 -12.36
CA ASN A 734 -13.77 16.86 -12.08
C ASN A 734 -14.54 16.20 -13.24
N LEU A 735 -14.78 16.93 -14.34
CA LEU A 735 -15.51 16.47 -15.52
C LEU A 735 -14.72 16.89 -16.77
N ARG A 736 -15.05 16.31 -17.93
CA ARG A 736 -14.53 16.80 -19.21
C ARG A 736 -14.95 18.26 -19.43
N ILE A 737 -14.01 19.11 -19.85
CA ILE A 737 -14.31 20.53 -20.14
C ILE A 737 -15.34 20.62 -21.28
N CYS A 738 -16.25 21.59 -21.23
CA CYS A 738 -17.20 21.79 -22.34
C CYS A 738 -16.57 22.59 -23.49
N VAL A 739 -17.11 22.46 -24.70
CA VAL A 739 -16.62 23.16 -25.90
C VAL A 739 -16.60 24.68 -25.69
N ASP A 740 -17.64 25.23 -25.08
CA ASP A 740 -17.74 26.67 -24.78
C ASP A 740 -16.64 27.16 -23.84
N CYS A 741 -16.36 26.44 -22.75
CA CYS A 741 -15.28 26.80 -21.84
C CYS A 741 -13.91 26.64 -22.49
N HIS A 742 -13.68 25.56 -23.25
CA HIS A 742 -12.45 25.39 -24.00
C HIS A 742 -12.17 26.57 -24.95
N GLU A 743 -13.21 27.02 -25.68
CA GLU A 743 -13.12 28.18 -26.56
C GLU A 743 -12.86 29.47 -25.78
N ALA A 744 -13.66 29.73 -24.74
CA ALA A 744 -13.50 30.91 -23.89
C ALA A 744 -12.07 31.03 -23.33
N ILE A 745 -11.48 29.92 -22.87
CA ILE A 745 -10.15 29.93 -22.25
C ILE A 745 -9.05 30.24 -23.28
N LYS A 746 -9.21 29.85 -24.56
CA LYS A 746 -8.31 30.32 -25.64
C LYS A 746 -8.31 31.85 -25.69
N TYR A 747 -9.49 32.46 -25.77
CA TYR A 747 -9.61 33.92 -25.79
C TYR A 747 -9.11 34.58 -24.48
N VAL A 748 -9.33 33.95 -23.32
CA VAL A 748 -8.79 34.47 -22.05
C VAL A 748 -7.26 34.47 -22.07
N SER A 749 -6.64 33.39 -22.54
CA SER A 749 -5.18 33.31 -22.67
C SER A 749 -4.65 34.42 -23.60
N GLN A 750 -5.30 34.64 -24.74
CA GLN A 750 -4.96 35.72 -25.67
C GLN A 750 -5.15 37.12 -25.05
N ALA A 751 -6.27 37.35 -24.35
CA ALA A 751 -6.62 38.66 -23.78
C ALA A 751 -5.71 39.04 -22.60
N THR A 752 -5.26 38.05 -21.84
CA THR A 752 -4.46 38.26 -20.61
C THR A 752 -2.96 38.06 -20.82
N GLY A 753 -2.55 37.47 -21.94
CA GLY A 753 -1.16 37.07 -22.20
C GLY A 753 -0.65 36.02 -21.21
N ARG A 754 -1.55 35.22 -20.62
CA ARG A 754 -1.22 34.19 -19.64
C ARG A 754 -1.31 32.80 -20.23
N GLU A 755 -0.41 31.92 -19.79
CA GLU A 755 -0.57 30.49 -19.95
C GLU A 755 -1.62 29.99 -18.94
N ILE A 756 -2.61 29.24 -19.43
CA ILE A 756 -3.64 28.63 -18.60
C ILE A 756 -3.58 27.13 -18.83
N ILE A 757 -3.36 26.38 -17.77
CA ILE A 757 -3.25 24.93 -17.79
C ILE A 757 -4.51 24.38 -17.14
N VAL A 758 -5.30 23.63 -17.89
CA VAL A 758 -6.52 23.00 -17.38
C VAL A 758 -6.41 21.49 -17.46
N ARG A 759 -6.54 20.80 -16.33
CA ARG A 759 -6.69 19.34 -16.29
C ARG A 759 -8.16 18.98 -16.20
N ASP A 760 -8.63 18.19 -17.16
CA ASP A 760 -9.93 17.52 -17.06
C ASP A 760 -9.75 16.03 -16.72
N THR A 761 -10.83 15.26 -16.75
CA THR A 761 -10.79 13.82 -16.43
C THR A 761 -9.99 12.97 -17.42
N TYR A 762 -9.62 13.52 -18.58
CA TYR A 762 -8.95 12.78 -19.65
C TYR A 762 -7.54 13.27 -19.93
N ARG A 763 -7.27 14.58 -19.81
CA ARG A 763 -5.97 15.15 -20.18
C ARG A 763 -5.76 16.58 -19.66
N PHE A 764 -4.56 17.09 -19.92
CA PHE A 764 -4.24 18.50 -19.84
C PHE A 764 -4.51 19.24 -21.15
N HIS A 765 -4.97 20.47 -20.99
CA HIS A 765 -5.11 21.48 -22.04
C HIS A 765 -4.21 22.65 -21.65
N HIS A 766 -3.18 22.91 -22.45
CA HIS A 766 -2.28 24.05 -22.25
C HIS A 766 -2.69 25.16 -23.22
N PHE A 767 -3.28 26.21 -22.67
CA PHE A 767 -3.74 27.37 -23.42
C PHE A 767 -2.68 28.46 -23.40
N LYS A 768 -2.18 28.83 -24.57
CA LYS A 768 -1.16 29.87 -24.75
C LYS A 768 -1.42 30.63 -26.04
N ASP A 769 -1.42 31.95 -25.97
CA ASP A 769 -1.56 32.86 -27.11
C ASP A 769 -2.78 32.54 -28.01
N GLY A 770 -3.91 32.20 -27.39
CA GLY A 770 -5.15 31.87 -28.12
C GLY A 770 -5.23 30.46 -28.68
N LYS A 771 -4.22 29.61 -28.42
CA LYS A 771 -4.17 28.22 -28.91
C LYS A 771 -4.17 27.25 -27.74
N CYS A 772 -4.70 26.05 -27.97
CA CYS A 772 -4.62 24.94 -27.02
C CYS A 772 -3.64 23.88 -27.55
N SER A 773 -2.86 23.25 -26.66
CA SER A 773 -1.93 22.16 -27.00
C SER A 773 -2.56 20.97 -27.73
N CYS A 774 -3.89 20.87 -27.70
CA CYS A 774 -4.60 19.80 -28.38
C CYS A 774 -4.92 20.02 -29.85
N GLY A 775 -4.69 21.23 -30.38
CA GLY A 775 -5.08 21.56 -31.75
C GLY A 775 -6.58 21.37 -32.04
N ASP A 776 -7.43 21.57 -31.04
CA ASP A 776 -8.89 21.32 -31.07
C ASP A 776 -9.28 19.86 -31.37
N TYR A 777 -8.35 18.91 -31.25
CA TYR A 777 -8.58 17.46 -31.37
C TYR A 777 -8.75 16.82 -30.00
N TRP A 778 -10.01 16.59 -29.55
CA TRP A 778 -10.28 16.03 -28.20
C TRP A 778 -11.61 15.37 -27.95
#